data_AF-A0A2D6IK64-F1
#
_entry.id   AF-A0A2D6IK64-F1
#
_cell.length_a   1.000
_cell.length_b   1.000
_cell.length_c   1.000
_cell.angle_alpha   90.00
_cell.angle_beta   90.00
_cell.angle_gamma   90.00
#
_symmetry.space_group_name_H-M   'P 1'
#
loop_
_entity.id
_entity.type
_entity.pdbx_description
1 polymer ?
#
loop_
_entity_poly.entity_id
_entity_poly.type
_entity_poly.pdbx_seq_one_letter_code
_entity_poly.pdbx_strand_id
1 'polypeptide(L)'
;MIENPNFLKKKYDLHNEPEVESAVKRKEARTGEKVSGAPEAKIQTYLDRFGEILEREDEEKRERGLEAIKKVLHKQFVIKPEEVPDGYFENQRRIAREQGHGDVEISDEIRDQLTEVIVTDQESSLDKWVDYFASQDAMYPDWLKYYATRSILSMGEYDKEKKQFTKRSKGTVKPFPDLNREALAYVLDAIEKKYEGEQTSLAAFEAEDKEAFDKLLQGENFGKLYAWAIDKVTPDSVGQLSVTQGAWVMYDQNSDHMPLVESLQGHGTGWCTVGESTAQTQLETGDFHVYYSLDEDGKPTIPRVAIRMEEGSIAEVRGVAPEQNLDPYITSIVQEKLDEFPDGKEYEKKVEDMKRLTELEKRQTDGEVFDVEDLKFLYETEGQVQGFGYDKDPRISEMQGIRDGRQDYADIFQCKREEVAITQDELSDHTIVFGRNLDLRNSQTQELPAGLTHISGGLYLEGSQLKELPAGLTHIGGGLYLEGSQLKELPAGLTHIGGGLDLQDSQIQELPAGLTHIGGSLALRNSQIQEFPAGLTHIGGGLYLEGSQLKGLPEGLTHIGGRLDLRNSQIQELPAGLTHIGGGLNLQGSQLKELPAGLTHIGGDLSLEGSRLKELPAGLTHIGLDLNLQGSQLKELPAGLTHIGGNLSLEGSQLKELPA
;
A
#
# COMPACT_ATOMS: atom_id res chain seq x y z
N MET A 1 -25.70 41.07 -9.76
CA MET A 1 -24.34 41.00 -9.22
C MET A 1 -23.63 42.29 -9.59
N ILE A 2 -23.06 43.00 -8.62
CA ILE A 2 -22.41 44.29 -8.83
C ILE A 2 -20.93 44.06 -9.11
N GLU A 3 -20.46 44.50 -10.27
CA GLU A 3 -19.03 44.45 -10.60
C GLU A 3 -18.23 45.48 -9.80
N ASN A 4 -17.01 45.10 -9.38
CA ASN A 4 -16.13 45.95 -8.58
C ASN A 4 -14.69 45.99 -9.12
N PRO A 5 -14.46 46.56 -10.32
CA PRO A 5 -13.11 46.69 -10.89
C PRO A 5 -12.17 47.55 -10.03
N ASN A 6 -12.70 48.42 -9.18
CA ASN A 6 -11.91 49.25 -8.26
C ASN A 6 -11.22 48.41 -7.16
N PHE A 7 -11.83 47.31 -6.72
CA PHE A 7 -11.18 46.36 -5.82
C PHE A 7 -9.91 45.80 -6.45
N LEU A 8 -10.01 45.28 -7.68
CA LEU A 8 -8.88 44.69 -8.40
C LEU A 8 -7.78 45.70 -8.73
N LYS A 9 -8.18 46.95 -9.04
CA LYS A 9 -7.24 48.07 -9.18
C LYS A 9 -6.42 48.28 -7.91
N LYS A 10 -7.08 48.44 -6.76
CA LYS A 10 -6.40 48.73 -5.49
C LYS A 10 -5.53 47.57 -5.02
N LYS A 11 -5.99 46.34 -5.25
CA LYS A 11 -5.34 45.13 -4.71
C LYS A 11 -4.17 44.65 -5.55
N TYR A 12 -4.31 44.71 -6.88
CA TYR A 12 -3.36 44.09 -7.81
C TYR A 12 -2.75 45.06 -8.82
N ASP A 13 -3.14 46.34 -8.80
CA ASP A 13 -2.78 47.29 -9.85
C ASP A 13 -3.17 46.82 -11.27
N LEU A 14 -4.22 45.99 -11.35
CA LEU A 14 -4.53 45.13 -12.51
C LEU A 14 -4.63 45.88 -13.85
N HIS A 15 -5.04 47.14 -13.84
CA HIS A 15 -5.14 47.97 -15.04
C HIS A 15 -3.83 48.20 -15.83
N ASN A 16 -2.68 47.90 -15.22
CA ASN A 16 -1.36 48.01 -15.83
C ASN A 16 -0.82 46.65 -16.31
N GLU A 17 -1.54 45.56 -16.09
CA GLU A 17 -1.08 44.23 -16.49
C GLU A 17 -1.24 43.99 -18.00
N PRO A 18 -0.32 43.25 -18.65
CA PRO A 18 -0.32 43.02 -20.10
C PRO A 18 -1.62 42.39 -20.63
N GLU A 19 -2.26 41.51 -19.86
CA GLU A 19 -3.51 40.85 -20.22
C GLU A 19 -4.68 41.84 -20.31
N VAL A 20 -4.71 42.88 -19.47
CA VAL A 20 -5.73 43.93 -19.51
C VAL A 20 -5.52 44.81 -20.73
N GLU A 21 -4.28 45.21 -21.01
CA GLU A 21 -3.98 45.94 -22.25
C GLU A 21 -4.36 45.15 -23.51
N SER A 22 -4.08 43.85 -23.51
CA SER A 22 -4.42 42.95 -24.61
C SER A 22 -5.94 42.88 -24.83
N ALA A 23 -6.72 42.79 -23.74
CA ALA A 23 -8.18 42.81 -23.82
C ALA A 23 -8.72 44.14 -24.35
N VAL A 24 -8.17 45.28 -23.91
CA VAL A 24 -8.53 46.60 -24.42
C VAL A 24 -8.24 46.69 -25.92
N LYS A 25 -7.01 46.41 -26.36
CA LYS A 25 -6.62 46.44 -27.79
C LYS A 25 -7.53 45.56 -28.64
N ARG A 26 -7.91 44.38 -28.13
CA ARG A 26 -8.82 43.46 -28.81
C ARG A 26 -10.23 44.04 -28.94
N LYS A 27 -10.80 44.61 -27.87
CA LYS A 27 -12.14 45.21 -27.88
C LYS A 27 -12.20 46.38 -28.85
N GLU A 28 -11.20 47.25 -28.83
CA GLU A 28 -11.09 48.38 -29.77
C GLU A 28 -10.96 47.90 -31.22
N ALA A 29 -10.14 46.89 -31.49
CA ALA A 29 -9.99 46.33 -32.83
C ALA A 29 -11.28 45.64 -33.34
N ARG A 30 -12.04 45.00 -32.46
CA ARG A 30 -13.28 44.28 -32.82
C ARG A 30 -14.47 45.22 -33.04
N THR A 31 -14.61 46.23 -32.18
CA THR A 31 -15.79 47.12 -32.17
C THR A 31 -15.58 48.43 -32.92
N GLY A 32 -14.32 48.85 -33.11
CA GLY A 32 -13.97 50.16 -33.65
C GLY A 32 -14.15 51.31 -32.63
N GLU A 33 -14.62 51.03 -31.42
CA GLU A 33 -14.83 52.01 -30.35
C GLU A 33 -13.62 52.08 -29.43
N LYS A 34 -13.25 53.30 -29.01
CA LYS A 34 -12.18 53.48 -28.01
C LYS A 34 -12.67 53.15 -26.62
N VAL A 35 -11.90 52.36 -25.88
CA VAL A 35 -12.18 52.09 -24.47
C VAL A 35 -11.73 53.30 -23.64
N SER A 36 -12.49 53.65 -22.61
CA SER A 36 -12.11 54.73 -21.68
C SER A 36 -10.74 54.46 -21.06
N GLY A 37 -9.91 55.50 -20.96
CA GLY A 37 -8.59 55.42 -20.32
C GLY A 37 -8.65 55.21 -18.80
N ALA A 38 -9.83 55.29 -18.18
CA ALA A 38 -10.01 55.06 -16.75
C ALA A 38 -9.60 53.63 -16.36
N PRO A 39 -8.80 53.44 -15.29
CA PRO A 39 -8.36 52.12 -14.82
C PRO A 39 -9.49 51.10 -14.68
N GLU A 40 -10.61 51.52 -14.10
CA GLU A 40 -11.77 50.67 -13.83
C GLU A 40 -12.42 50.19 -15.14
N ALA A 41 -12.47 51.03 -16.18
CA ALA A 41 -13.04 50.66 -17.47
C ALA A 41 -12.15 49.67 -18.24
N LYS A 42 -10.82 49.79 -18.09
CA LYS A 42 -9.87 48.82 -18.65
C LYS A 42 -10.03 47.46 -17.98
N ILE A 43 -10.09 47.44 -16.64
CA ILE A 43 -10.31 46.20 -15.87
C ILE A 43 -11.65 45.58 -16.23
N GLN A 44 -12.73 46.36 -16.30
CA GLN A 44 -14.04 45.84 -16.69
C GLN A 44 -14.00 45.23 -18.09
N THR A 45 -13.33 45.89 -19.04
CA THR A 45 -13.13 45.33 -20.39
C THR A 45 -12.40 43.98 -20.39
N TYR A 46 -11.49 43.78 -19.44
CA TYR A 46 -10.82 42.50 -19.26
C TYR A 46 -11.74 41.44 -18.64
N LEU A 47 -12.54 41.79 -17.63
CA LEU A 47 -13.53 40.90 -17.02
C LEU A 47 -14.61 40.49 -18.03
N ASP A 48 -15.17 41.46 -18.78
CA ASP A 48 -16.18 41.22 -19.83
C ASP A 48 -15.72 40.15 -20.83
N ARG A 49 -14.41 40.06 -21.10
CA ARG A 49 -13.86 39.07 -22.03
C ARG A 49 -14.03 37.64 -21.51
N PHE A 50 -13.98 37.42 -20.20
CA PHE A 50 -14.28 36.12 -19.61
C PHE A 50 -15.76 35.80 -19.82
N GLY A 51 -16.66 36.73 -19.49
CA GLY A 51 -18.10 36.60 -19.80
C GLY A 51 -18.36 36.24 -21.27
N GLU A 52 -17.73 36.93 -22.22
CA GLU A 52 -17.85 36.64 -23.66
C GLU A 52 -17.39 35.23 -24.09
N ILE A 53 -16.56 34.57 -23.29
CA ILE A 53 -16.14 33.19 -23.51
C ILE A 53 -17.13 32.22 -22.87
N LEU A 54 -17.52 32.50 -21.62
CA LEU A 54 -18.37 31.66 -20.80
C LEU A 54 -19.85 31.67 -21.23
N GLU A 55 -20.34 32.80 -21.75
CA GLU A 55 -21.75 33.01 -22.08
C GLU A 55 -22.09 32.70 -23.55
N ARG A 56 -21.18 32.06 -24.29
CA ARG A 56 -21.44 31.69 -25.70
C ARG A 56 -22.58 30.67 -25.78
N GLU A 57 -23.58 30.97 -26.60
CA GLU A 57 -24.70 30.06 -26.87
C GLU A 57 -24.24 28.74 -27.51
N ASP A 58 -23.25 28.82 -28.40
CA ASP A 58 -22.64 27.67 -29.07
C ASP A 58 -21.69 26.93 -28.11
N GLU A 59 -22.08 25.70 -27.74
CA GLU A 59 -21.39 24.90 -26.73
C GLU A 59 -19.96 24.57 -27.14
N GLU A 60 -19.72 24.14 -28.39
CA GLU A 60 -18.38 23.84 -28.86
C GLU A 60 -17.46 25.08 -28.84
N LYS A 61 -18.01 26.26 -29.14
CA LYS A 61 -17.22 27.52 -29.08
C LYS A 61 -16.97 27.97 -27.65
N ARG A 62 -17.87 27.64 -26.71
CA ARG A 62 -17.69 27.87 -25.27
C ARG A 62 -16.58 26.96 -24.73
N GLU A 63 -16.68 25.67 -24.99
CA GLU A 63 -15.70 24.65 -24.59
C GLU A 63 -14.31 24.93 -25.18
N ARG A 64 -14.21 25.22 -26.48
CA ARG A 64 -12.93 25.64 -27.11
C ARG A 64 -12.34 26.90 -26.47
N GLY A 65 -13.20 27.80 -25.96
CA GLY A 65 -12.78 29.00 -25.26
C GLY A 65 -12.25 28.69 -23.86
N LEU A 66 -12.91 27.80 -23.13
CA LEU A 66 -12.47 27.29 -21.82
C LEU A 66 -11.13 26.56 -21.93
N GLU A 67 -10.99 25.67 -22.90
CA GLU A 67 -9.74 24.96 -23.19
C GLU A 67 -8.59 25.92 -23.51
N ALA A 68 -8.86 27.04 -24.19
CA ALA A 68 -7.85 28.05 -24.43
C ALA A 68 -7.43 28.80 -23.14
N ILE A 69 -8.34 28.96 -22.17
CA ILE A 69 -8.03 29.55 -20.87
C ILE A 69 -7.19 28.57 -20.04
N LYS A 70 -7.63 27.31 -19.95
CA LYS A 70 -6.91 26.22 -19.25
C LYS A 70 -5.47 26.11 -19.74
N LYS A 71 -5.26 26.02 -21.06
CA LYS A 71 -3.91 25.99 -21.67
C LYS A 71 -3.01 27.17 -21.31
N VAL A 72 -3.58 28.37 -21.17
CA VAL A 72 -2.80 29.55 -20.75
C VAL A 72 -2.42 29.43 -19.27
N LEU A 73 -3.33 28.97 -18.43
CA LEU A 73 -3.10 28.77 -17.01
C LEU A 73 -2.09 27.64 -16.76
N HIS A 74 -2.25 26.48 -17.40
CA HIS A 74 -1.32 25.35 -17.31
C HIS A 74 0.09 25.79 -17.65
N LYS A 75 0.27 26.41 -18.81
CA LYS A 75 1.57 26.90 -19.28
C LYS A 75 2.27 27.86 -18.30
N GLN A 76 1.51 28.63 -17.53
CA GLN A 76 2.05 29.65 -16.62
C GLN A 76 2.26 29.15 -15.19
N PHE A 77 1.40 28.24 -14.71
CA PHE A 77 1.30 27.93 -13.28
C PHE A 77 1.50 26.46 -12.92
N VAL A 78 1.36 25.55 -13.88
CA VAL A 78 1.70 24.13 -13.70
C VAL A 78 3.20 23.97 -13.80
N ILE A 79 3.77 23.12 -12.94
CA ILE A 79 5.19 22.81 -12.95
C ILE A 79 5.61 22.22 -14.30
N LYS A 80 6.81 22.58 -14.75
CA LYS A 80 7.38 21.96 -15.96
C LYS A 80 8.19 20.73 -15.60
N PRO A 81 8.32 19.74 -16.50
CA PRO A 81 9.09 18.54 -16.23
C PRO A 81 10.51 18.82 -15.72
N GLU A 82 11.21 19.80 -16.31
CA GLU A 82 12.56 20.18 -15.93
C GLU A 82 12.66 20.94 -14.59
N GLU A 83 11.52 21.32 -13.99
CA GLU A 83 11.44 22.07 -12.73
C GLU A 83 11.09 21.17 -11.54
N VAL A 84 10.77 19.89 -11.77
CA VAL A 84 10.56 18.90 -10.70
C VAL A 84 11.87 18.70 -9.93
N PRO A 85 11.88 18.95 -8.60
CA PRO A 85 13.11 18.90 -7.83
C PRO A 85 13.60 17.46 -7.64
N ASP A 86 14.92 17.24 -7.72
CA ASP A 86 15.52 15.92 -7.44
C ASP A 86 15.06 15.36 -6.10
N GLY A 87 14.91 16.23 -5.09
CA GLY A 87 14.47 15.87 -3.74
C GLY A 87 13.12 15.14 -3.69
N TYR A 88 12.26 15.32 -4.69
CA TYR A 88 11.03 14.51 -4.83
C TYR A 88 11.36 13.04 -5.12
N PHE A 89 12.23 12.80 -6.11
CA PHE A 89 12.67 11.45 -6.47
C PHE A 89 13.52 10.81 -5.37
N GLU A 90 14.37 11.57 -4.66
CA GLU A 90 15.03 11.08 -3.45
C GLU A 90 14.02 10.63 -2.39
N ASN A 91 12.94 11.39 -2.18
CA ASN A 91 11.91 11.03 -1.23
C ASN A 91 11.14 9.77 -1.66
N GLN A 92 10.86 9.59 -2.96
CA GLN A 92 10.26 8.35 -3.47
C GLN A 92 11.17 7.13 -3.24
N ARG A 93 12.50 7.26 -3.47
CA ARG A 93 13.46 6.19 -3.14
C ARG A 93 13.45 5.87 -1.65
N ARG A 94 13.40 6.89 -0.80
CA ARG A 94 13.36 6.72 0.65
C ARG A 94 12.09 5.98 1.09
N ILE A 95 10.92 6.37 0.59
CA ILE A 95 9.65 5.69 0.91
C ILE A 95 9.70 4.23 0.46
N ALA A 96 10.16 3.96 -0.77
CA ALA A 96 10.29 2.60 -1.27
C ALA A 96 11.22 1.75 -0.40
N ARG A 97 12.37 2.30 0.03
CA ARG A 97 13.30 1.65 0.95
C ARG A 97 12.68 1.43 2.33
N GLU A 98 12.00 2.43 2.88
CA GLU A 98 11.32 2.34 4.18
C GLU A 98 10.23 1.26 4.17
N GLN A 99 9.52 1.09 3.05
CA GLN A 99 8.55 0.01 2.80
C GLN A 99 9.21 -1.35 2.47
N GLY A 100 10.53 -1.44 2.40
CA GLY A 100 11.23 -2.70 2.16
C GLY A 100 11.27 -3.16 0.71
N HIS A 101 11.03 -2.26 -0.25
CA HIS A 101 11.36 -2.51 -1.67
C HIS A 101 12.87 -2.45 -1.95
N GLY A 102 13.68 -2.14 -0.93
CA GLY A 102 15.14 -2.05 -1.03
C GLY A 102 15.62 -0.79 -1.76
N ASP A 103 16.82 -0.88 -2.34
CA ASP A 103 17.45 0.22 -3.05
C ASP A 103 16.91 0.34 -4.49
N VAL A 104 15.76 1.00 -4.61
CA VAL A 104 15.12 1.21 -5.91
C VAL A 104 15.85 2.29 -6.72
N GLU A 105 16.27 1.93 -7.93
CA GLU A 105 16.74 2.89 -8.92
C GLU A 105 15.56 3.55 -9.63
N ILE A 106 15.51 4.89 -9.62
CA ILE A 106 14.52 5.65 -10.40
C ILE A 106 15.16 6.01 -11.73
N SER A 107 14.89 5.19 -12.75
CA SER A 107 15.33 5.41 -14.13
C SER A 107 14.70 6.69 -14.73
N ASP A 108 15.25 7.17 -15.84
CA ASP A 108 14.68 8.31 -16.58
C ASP A 108 13.22 8.07 -17.01
N GLU A 109 12.87 6.82 -17.36
CA GLU A 109 11.50 6.44 -17.72
C GLU A 109 10.54 6.55 -16.52
N ILE A 110 10.95 6.08 -15.34
CA ILE A 110 10.14 6.22 -14.11
C ILE A 110 10.05 7.70 -13.71
N ARG A 111 11.12 8.47 -13.88
CA ARG A 111 11.09 9.93 -13.64
C ARG A 111 10.07 10.61 -14.53
N ASP A 112 10.03 10.26 -15.81
CA ASP A 112 9.08 10.81 -16.77
C ASP A 112 7.64 10.45 -16.39
N GLN A 113 7.37 9.19 -16.04
CA GLN A 113 6.04 8.74 -15.58
C GLN A 113 5.58 9.48 -14.31
N LEU A 114 6.43 9.53 -13.28
CA LEU A 114 6.11 10.25 -12.04
C LEU A 114 5.90 11.76 -12.28
N THR A 115 6.65 12.33 -13.22
CA THR A 115 6.53 13.73 -13.60
C THR A 115 5.22 14.00 -14.35
N GLU A 116 4.84 13.10 -15.26
CA GLU A 116 3.56 13.16 -15.97
C GLU A 116 2.40 13.16 -14.97
N VAL A 117 2.42 12.25 -13.98
CA VAL A 117 1.41 12.21 -12.91
C VAL A 117 1.34 13.55 -12.16
N ILE A 118 2.49 14.12 -11.77
CA ILE A 118 2.53 15.43 -11.09
C ILE A 118 1.90 16.53 -11.96
N VAL A 119 2.24 16.58 -13.24
CA VAL A 119 1.75 17.60 -14.17
C VAL A 119 0.24 17.44 -14.35
N THR A 120 -0.23 16.23 -14.63
CA THR A 120 -1.66 15.94 -14.83
C THR A 120 -2.48 16.22 -13.57
N ASP A 121 -2.00 15.86 -12.38
CA ASP A 121 -2.69 16.18 -11.12
C ASP A 121 -2.77 17.70 -10.88
N GLN A 122 -1.72 18.47 -11.25
CA GLN A 122 -1.77 19.93 -11.19
C GLN A 122 -2.70 20.55 -12.23
N GLU A 123 -2.75 20.01 -13.45
CA GLU A 123 -3.69 20.43 -14.49
C GLU A 123 -5.13 20.17 -14.07
N SER A 124 -5.44 18.93 -13.66
CA SER A 124 -6.78 18.51 -13.23
C SER A 124 -7.26 19.30 -12.01
N SER A 125 -6.42 19.47 -10.98
CA SER A 125 -6.79 20.26 -9.80
C SER A 125 -7.07 21.73 -10.14
N LEU A 126 -6.35 22.32 -11.10
CA LEU A 126 -6.61 23.68 -11.57
C LEU A 126 -7.88 23.77 -12.43
N ASP A 127 -8.09 22.78 -13.29
CA ASP A 127 -9.25 22.70 -14.17
C ASP A 127 -10.55 22.63 -13.39
N LYS A 128 -10.59 21.89 -12.27
CA LYS A 128 -11.74 21.85 -11.36
C LYS A 128 -12.18 23.26 -10.92
N TRP A 129 -11.25 24.17 -10.67
CA TRP A 129 -11.57 25.58 -10.34
C TRP A 129 -12.11 26.34 -11.55
N VAL A 130 -11.47 26.19 -12.70
CA VAL A 130 -11.86 26.87 -13.94
C VAL A 130 -13.26 26.43 -14.36
N ASP A 131 -13.52 25.13 -14.36
CA ASP A 131 -14.78 24.51 -14.76
C ASP A 131 -15.91 24.90 -13.80
N TYR A 132 -15.65 24.90 -12.49
CA TYR A 132 -16.63 25.40 -11.53
C TYR A 132 -16.96 26.87 -11.76
N PHE A 133 -15.97 27.75 -11.89
CA PHE A 133 -16.24 29.18 -12.13
C PHE A 133 -16.90 29.47 -13.48
N ALA A 134 -16.73 28.57 -14.45
CA ALA A 134 -17.41 28.59 -15.74
C ALA A 134 -18.84 28.02 -15.72
N SER A 135 -19.17 27.23 -14.70
CA SER A 135 -20.48 26.58 -14.57
C SER A 135 -21.60 27.56 -14.21
N GLN A 136 -22.84 27.14 -14.45
CA GLN A 136 -24.03 27.92 -14.06
C GLN A 136 -24.21 27.99 -12.54
N ASP A 137 -23.60 27.08 -11.79
CA ASP A 137 -23.69 27.01 -10.33
C ASP A 137 -22.85 28.11 -9.65
N ALA A 138 -21.79 28.59 -10.31
CA ALA A 138 -20.93 29.65 -9.81
C ALA A 138 -21.50 31.05 -10.13
N MET A 139 -22.64 31.37 -9.50
CA MET A 139 -23.29 32.68 -9.59
C MET A 139 -22.57 33.74 -8.74
N TYR A 140 -21.32 34.05 -9.09
CA TYR A 140 -20.53 35.12 -8.47
C TYR A 140 -20.20 36.21 -9.50
N PRO A 141 -20.02 37.48 -9.07
CA PRO A 141 -19.43 38.52 -9.90
C PRO A 141 -18.06 38.11 -10.47
N ASP A 142 -17.72 38.59 -11.67
CA ASP A 142 -16.48 38.20 -12.35
C ASP A 142 -15.24 38.66 -11.59
N TRP A 143 -15.31 39.81 -10.91
CA TRP A 143 -14.22 40.28 -10.07
C TRP A 143 -13.92 39.36 -8.88
N LEU A 144 -14.92 38.67 -8.33
CA LEU A 144 -14.74 37.70 -7.24
C LEU A 144 -14.16 36.38 -7.76
N LYS A 145 -14.63 35.91 -8.92
CA LYS A 145 -14.03 34.76 -9.62
C LYS A 145 -12.56 35.01 -9.92
N TYR A 146 -12.22 36.20 -10.41
CA TYR A 146 -10.83 36.61 -10.65
C TYR A 146 -10.01 36.66 -9.35
N TYR A 147 -10.57 37.23 -8.27
CA TYR A 147 -9.91 37.32 -6.98
C TYR A 147 -9.59 35.94 -6.38
N ALA A 148 -10.53 35.00 -6.42
CA ALA A 148 -10.34 33.64 -5.95
C ALA A 148 -9.30 32.91 -6.83
N THR A 149 -9.46 32.96 -8.16
CA THR A 149 -8.53 32.33 -9.11
C THR A 149 -7.11 32.86 -8.94
N ARG A 150 -6.94 34.19 -8.79
CA ARG A 150 -5.60 34.75 -8.58
C ARG A 150 -4.98 34.30 -7.26
N SER A 151 -5.80 34.08 -6.23
CA SER A 151 -5.34 33.63 -4.92
C SER A 151 -4.92 32.17 -4.95
N ILE A 152 -5.74 31.27 -5.50
CA ILE A 152 -5.44 29.82 -5.56
C ILE A 152 -4.15 29.53 -6.36
N LEU A 153 -3.88 30.31 -7.40
CA LEU A 153 -2.64 30.20 -8.19
C LEU A 153 -1.35 30.49 -7.39
N SER A 154 -1.47 31.14 -6.22
CA SER A 154 -0.34 31.47 -5.34
C SER A 154 -0.28 30.64 -4.05
N MET A 155 -1.30 29.81 -3.82
CA MET A 155 -1.46 29.00 -2.62
C MET A 155 -0.85 27.61 -2.84
N GLY A 156 -0.12 27.14 -1.83
CA GLY A 156 0.39 25.78 -1.74
C GLY A 156 -0.63 24.87 -1.04
N GLU A 157 -0.14 23.78 -0.45
CA GLU A 157 -0.97 22.81 0.26
C GLU A 157 -1.57 23.40 1.55
N TYR A 158 -2.72 22.85 1.96
CA TYR A 158 -3.37 23.14 3.24
C TYR A 158 -2.66 22.38 4.38
N ASP A 159 -2.03 23.12 5.29
CA ASP A 159 -1.44 22.56 6.51
C ASP A 159 -2.55 22.39 7.55
N LYS A 160 -2.96 21.13 7.78
CA LYS A 160 -4.05 20.79 8.72
C LYS A 160 -3.73 21.18 10.16
N GLU A 161 -2.48 21.05 10.60
CA GLU A 161 -2.08 21.38 11.96
C GLU A 161 -2.09 22.89 12.20
N LYS A 162 -1.56 23.65 11.24
CA LYS A 162 -1.50 25.10 11.32
C LYS A 162 -2.79 25.78 10.83
N LYS A 163 -3.73 25.02 10.27
CA LYS A 163 -5.00 25.48 9.69
C LYS A 163 -4.82 26.64 8.72
N GLN A 164 -3.85 26.51 7.83
CA GLN A 164 -3.51 27.56 6.87
C GLN A 164 -2.88 26.99 5.60
N PHE A 165 -3.02 27.72 4.50
CA PHE A 165 -2.31 27.38 3.27
C PHE A 165 -0.87 27.86 3.30
N THR A 166 0.03 27.01 2.82
CA THR A 166 1.41 27.40 2.51
C THR A 166 1.46 28.29 1.26
N LYS A 167 2.62 28.87 0.96
CA LYS A 167 2.82 29.62 -0.28
C LYS A 167 3.31 28.69 -1.38
N ARG A 168 2.75 28.79 -2.59
CA ARG A 168 3.19 28.00 -3.75
C ARG A 168 4.60 28.43 -4.17
N SER A 169 5.51 27.47 -4.27
CA SER A 169 6.86 27.66 -4.83
C SER A 169 6.90 27.20 -6.29
N LYS A 170 7.95 27.58 -7.03
CA LYS A 170 8.11 27.22 -8.44
C LYS A 170 8.29 25.70 -8.66
N GLY A 171 9.02 25.03 -7.77
CA GLY A 171 9.26 23.59 -7.82
C GLY A 171 8.28 22.77 -6.99
N THR A 172 7.06 23.28 -6.78
CA THR A 172 6.05 22.52 -6.04
C THR A 172 5.54 21.37 -6.90
N VAL A 173 5.55 20.17 -6.33
CA VAL A 173 4.98 18.96 -6.96
C VAL A 173 3.53 18.72 -6.52
N LYS A 174 2.99 19.57 -5.64
CA LYS A 174 1.65 19.40 -5.08
C LYS A 174 0.57 19.98 -6.00
N PRO A 175 -0.62 19.37 -6.05
CA PRO A 175 -1.80 19.94 -6.71
C PRO A 175 -2.14 21.35 -6.22
N PHE A 176 -3.02 22.05 -6.93
CA PHE A 176 -3.62 23.28 -6.42
C PHE A 176 -4.58 22.97 -5.26
N PRO A 177 -4.87 23.93 -4.37
CA PRO A 177 -5.83 23.73 -3.28
C PRO A 177 -7.14 23.11 -3.75
N ASP A 178 -7.68 22.16 -3.01
CA ASP A 178 -8.96 21.54 -3.35
C ASP A 178 -10.10 22.56 -3.38
N LEU A 179 -11.02 22.37 -4.33
CA LEU A 179 -12.26 23.13 -4.42
C LEU A 179 -13.30 22.54 -3.44
N ASN A 180 -13.52 23.25 -2.35
CA ASN A 180 -14.65 23.07 -1.44
C ASN A 180 -15.67 24.20 -1.74
N ARG A 181 -16.75 23.84 -2.44
CA ARG A 181 -17.75 24.79 -2.95
C ARG A 181 -18.48 25.54 -1.84
N GLU A 182 -18.72 24.87 -0.72
CA GLU A 182 -19.37 25.48 0.44
C GLU A 182 -18.45 26.50 1.12
N ALA A 183 -17.22 26.12 1.44
CA ALA A 183 -16.21 27.03 2.00
C ALA A 183 -16.00 28.24 1.10
N LEU A 184 -15.94 28.02 -0.22
CA LEU A 184 -15.80 29.08 -1.20
C LEU A 184 -17.01 30.02 -1.22
N ALA A 185 -18.23 29.48 -1.20
CA ALA A 185 -19.46 30.27 -1.18
C ALA A 185 -19.50 31.20 0.03
N TYR A 186 -19.15 30.70 1.24
CA TYR A 186 -19.06 31.53 2.44
C TYR A 186 -18.06 32.69 2.28
N VAL A 187 -16.87 32.40 1.76
CA VAL A 187 -15.82 33.41 1.59
C VAL A 187 -16.23 34.48 0.58
N LEU A 188 -16.78 34.08 -0.57
CA LEU A 188 -17.16 35.01 -1.63
C LEU A 188 -18.38 35.85 -1.24
N ASP A 189 -19.42 35.24 -0.64
CA ASP A 189 -20.60 35.96 -0.12
C ASP A 189 -20.20 37.01 0.92
N ALA A 190 -19.31 36.65 1.86
CA ALA A 190 -18.87 37.57 2.88
C ALA A 190 -18.11 38.78 2.32
N ILE A 191 -17.27 38.56 1.30
CA ILE A 191 -16.55 39.64 0.63
C ILE A 191 -17.50 40.50 -0.19
N GLU A 192 -18.46 39.90 -0.92
CA GLU A 192 -19.46 40.65 -1.68
C GLU A 192 -20.24 41.61 -0.77
N LYS A 193 -20.83 41.07 0.30
CA LYS A 193 -21.61 41.85 1.29
C LYS A 193 -20.82 42.96 1.95
N LYS A 194 -19.54 42.74 2.25
CA LYS A 194 -18.64 43.79 2.76
C LYS A 194 -18.60 45.00 1.83
N TYR A 195 -18.59 44.79 0.51
CA TYR A 195 -18.52 45.87 -0.48
C TYR A 195 -19.90 46.45 -0.84
N GLU A 196 -20.97 45.70 -0.62
CA GLU A 196 -22.36 46.19 -0.73
C GLU A 196 -22.82 46.96 0.51
N GLY A 197 -22.07 46.87 1.62
CA GLY A 197 -22.43 47.49 2.91
C GLY A 197 -23.47 46.70 3.69
N GLU A 198 -23.63 45.41 3.37
CA GLU A 198 -24.54 44.48 4.03
C GLU A 198 -23.84 43.71 5.16
N GLN A 199 -24.62 43.16 6.10
CA GLN A 199 -24.10 42.26 7.13
C GLN A 199 -23.89 40.86 6.56
N THR A 200 -22.77 40.24 6.90
CA THR A 200 -22.43 38.86 6.49
C THR A 200 -23.43 37.85 7.04
N SER A 201 -23.83 36.89 6.19
CA SER A 201 -24.76 35.81 6.57
C SER A 201 -24.01 34.68 7.26
N LEU A 202 -23.49 34.92 8.46
CA LEU A 202 -22.82 33.88 9.26
C LEU A 202 -23.76 33.18 10.23
N ALA A 203 -25.08 33.20 10.01
CA ALA A 203 -26.08 32.76 10.99
C ALA A 203 -25.81 31.35 11.57
N ALA A 204 -25.21 30.46 10.79
CA ALA A 204 -24.85 29.09 11.15
C ALA A 204 -23.66 28.95 12.14
N PHE A 205 -22.85 29.99 12.36
CA PHE A 205 -21.66 29.92 13.20
C PHE A 205 -21.87 30.51 14.60
N GLU A 206 -21.12 30.00 15.58
CA GLU A 206 -21.09 30.52 16.95
C GLU A 206 -20.62 31.98 17.01
N ALA A 207 -21.00 32.69 18.07
CA ALA A 207 -20.70 34.13 18.21
C ALA A 207 -19.19 34.45 18.19
N GLU A 208 -18.38 33.57 18.78
CA GLU A 208 -16.92 33.72 18.83
C GLU A 208 -16.28 33.51 17.45
N ASP A 209 -16.80 32.53 16.70
CA ASP A 209 -16.36 32.22 15.34
C ASP A 209 -16.71 33.36 14.36
N LYS A 210 -17.87 33.98 14.53
CA LYS A 210 -18.25 35.20 13.80
C LYS A 210 -17.26 36.34 14.01
N GLU A 211 -16.91 36.63 15.26
CA GLU A 211 -15.98 37.71 15.57
C GLU A 211 -14.56 37.44 15.02
N ALA A 212 -14.12 36.17 15.07
CA ALA A 212 -12.85 35.75 14.49
C ALA A 212 -12.84 35.93 12.97
N PHE A 213 -13.92 35.52 12.29
CA PHE A 213 -14.05 35.66 10.84
C PHE A 213 -14.13 37.12 10.41
N ASP A 214 -14.88 37.96 11.12
CA ASP A 214 -14.98 39.40 10.82
C ASP A 214 -13.61 40.10 10.92
N LYS A 215 -12.75 39.69 11.86
CA LYS A 215 -11.36 40.16 11.95
C LYS A 215 -10.54 39.72 10.74
N LEU A 216 -10.67 38.48 10.28
CA LEU A 216 -10.00 37.99 9.06
C LEU A 216 -10.49 38.73 7.81
N LEU A 217 -11.78 39.02 7.72
CA LEU A 217 -12.43 39.69 6.60
C LEU A 217 -11.91 41.12 6.40
N GLN A 218 -11.42 41.78 7.45
CA GLN A 218 -10.75 43.08 7.33
C GLN A 218 -9.48 43.00 6.47
N GLY A 219 -8.74 41.89 6.54
CA GLY A 219 -7.51 41.67 5.78
C GLY A 219 -7.73 41.25 4.33
N GLU A 220 -8.94 40.81 3.98
CA GLU A 220 -9.31 40.37 2.62
C GLU A 220 -8.30 39.39 2.01
N ASN A 221 -7.73 38.51 2.84
CA ASN A 221 -6.79 37.49 2.39
C ASN A 221 -7.57 36.21 2.12
N PHE A 222 -7.74 35.86 0.83
CA PHE A 222 -8.54 34.72 0.42
C PHE A 222 -8.06 33.44 1.08
N GLY A 223 -6.75 33.17 1.07
CA GLY A 223 -6.20 31.94 1.65
C GLY A 223 -6.50 31.79 3.14
N LYS A 224 -6.48 32.88 3.92
CA LYS A 224 -6.86 32.84 5.34
C LYS A 224 -8.36 32.65 5.55
N LEU A 225 -9.19 33.33 4.76
CA LEU A 225 -10.64 33.21 4.84
C LEU A 225 -11.09 31.80 4.41
N TYR A 226 -10.48 31.27 3.36
CA TYR A 226 -10.76 29.95 2.82
C TYR A 226 -10.25 28.84 3.73
N ALA A 227 -9.05 28.98 4.31
CA ALA A 227 -8.55 28.07 5.34
C ALA A 227 -9.50 27.99 6.55
N TRP A 228 -9.95 29.15 7.04
CA TRP A 228 -10.92 29.21 8.13
C TRP A 228 -12.24 28.55 7.74
N ALA A 229 -12.75 28.82 6.54
CA ALA A 229 -14.01 28.24 6.08
C ALA A 229 -13.89 26.71 5.94
N ILE A 230 -12.82 26.20 5.33
CA ILE A 230 -12.51 24.76 5.26
C ILE A 230 -12.49 24.15 6.66
N ASP A 231 -11.77 24.72 7.62
CA ASP A 231 -11.71 24.21 9.00
C ASP A 231 -13.09 24.10 9.67
N LYS A 232 -14.06 24.92 9.24
CA LYS A 232 -15.39 24.99 9.84
C LYS A 232 -16.45 24.18 9.12
N VAL A 233 -16.30 23.96 7.81
CA VAL A 233 -17.29 23.22 7.00
C VAL A 233 -16.82 21.81 6.64
N THR A 234 -15.53 21.50 6.83
CA THR A 234 -15.01 20.15 6.59
C THR A 234 -15.18 19.31 7.86
N PRO A 235 -15.63 18.05 7.76
CA PRO A 235 -15.93 17.20 8.91
C PRO A 235 -14.80 16.83 9.89
N ASP A 236 -13.65 17.48 9.79
CA ASP A 236 -12.43 17.19 10.54
C ASP A 236 -12.49 17.69 12.00
N SER A 237 -13.62 18.27 12.45
CA SER A 237 -13.77 18.63 13.85
C SER A 237 -13.72 17.34 14.70
N VAL A 238 -12.87 17.31 15.71
CA VAL A 238 -12.61 16.15 16.61
C VAL A 238 -13.90 15.49 17.13
N GLY A 239 -15.02 16.21 17.16
CA GLY A 239 -16.34 15.67 17.49
C GLY A 239 -16.91 14.68 16.47
N GLN A 240 -16.74 14.90 15.16
CA GLN A 240 -17.28 14.01 14.12
C GLN A 240 -16.43 12.74 13.92
N LEU A 241 -15.12 12.78 14.18
CA LEU A 241 -14.28 11.56 14.15
C LEU A 241 -14.69 10.53 15.21
N SER A 242 -15.33 10.96 16.31
CA SER A 242 -15.89 10.05 17.31
C SER A 242 -17.10 9.26 16.81
N VAL A 243 -17.74 9.71 15.72
CA VAL A 243 -18.78 8.96 15.01
C VAL A 243 -18.08 7.95 14.12
N THR A 244 -18.15 6.68 14.53
CA THR A 244 -17.51 5.57 13.82
C THR A 244 -18.49 4.71 13.03
N GLN A 245 -19.80 4.97 13.16
CA GLN A 245 -20.81 4.30 12.34
C GLN A 245 -20.67 4.75 10.89
N GLY A 246 -20.87 3.84 9.95
CA GLY A 246 -20.54 4.07 8.55
C GLY A 246 -20.66 2.82 7.71
N ALA A 247 -20.14 2.90 6.49
CA ALA A 247 -20.13 1.80 5.54
C ALA A 247 -18.86 1.79 4.69
N TRP A 248 -18.41 0.59 4.33
CA TRP A 248 -17.44 0.40 3.27
C TRP A 248 -18.12 0.55 1.91
N VAL A 249 -17.51 1.31 1.01
CA VAL A 249 -17.82 1.34 -0.41
C VAL A 249 -16.61 0.80 -1.15
N MET A 250 -16.87 -0.08 -2.12
CA MET A 250 -15.85 -0.62 -3.02
C MET A 250 -16.03 0.01 -4.39
N TYR A 251 -14.92 0.42 -4.98
CA TYR A 251 -14.81 0.86 -6.36
C TYR A 251 -14.03 -0.21 -7.10
N ASP A 252 -14.68 -0.88 -8.05
CA ASP A 252 -14.15 -2.06 -8.73
C ASP A 252 -12.96 -1.72 -9.65
N GLN A 253 -12.03 -2.67 -9.78
CA GLN A 253 -10.95 -2.57 -10.75
C GLN A 253 -11.50 -2.33 -12.18
N ASN A 254 -10.88 -1.40 -12.91
CA ASN A 254 -11.25 -0.94 -14.25
C ASN A 254 -12.65 -0.29 -14.34
N SER A 255 -13.24 0.13 -13.23
CA SER A 255 -14.47 0.94 -13.24
C SER A 255 -14.21 2.39 -13.64
N ASP A 256 -15.27 3.16 -13.86
CA ASP A 256 -15.19 4.62 -13.93
C ASP A 256 -14.63 5.16 -12.60
N HIS A 257 -13.56 5.97 -12.67
CA HIS A 257 -12.87 6.54 -11.51
C HIS A 257 -13.57 7.78 -10.96
N MET A 258 -14.47 8.40 -11.71
CA MET A 258 -15.12 9.65 -11.30
C MET A 258 -15.94 9.54 -10.00
N PRO A 259 -16.73 8.48 -9.75
CA PRO A 259 -17.42 8.32 -8.46
C PRO A 259 -16.48 8.32 -7.25
N LEU A 260 -15.31 7.69 -7.38
CA LEU A 260 -14.28 7.71 -6.33
C LEU A 260 -13.76 9.13 -6.12
N VAL A 261 -13.35 9.82 -7.19
CA VAL A 261 -12.84 11.20 -7.13
C VAL A 261 -13.87 12.14 -6.49
N GLU A 262 -15.12 12.07 -6.93
CA GLU A 262 -16.22 12.90 -6.43
C GLU A 262 -16.50 12.65 -4.94
N SER A 263 -16.46 11.38 -4.51
CA SER A 263 -16.69 11.01 -3.10
C SER A 263 -15.62 11.53 -2.14
N LEU A 264 -14.41 11.80 -2.64
CA LEU A 264 -13.28 12.28 -1.83
C LEU A 264 -13.12 13.81 -1.89
N GLN A 265 -13.72 14.44 -2.90
CA GLN A 265 -13.54 15.86 -3.18
C GLN A 265 -14.07 16.73 -2.04
N GLY A 266 -13.26 17.70 -1.60
CA GLY A 266 -13.66 18.68 -0.60
C GLY A 266 -13.55 18.19 0.86
N HIS A 267 -13.23 16.90 1.08
CA HIS A 267 -13.01 16.33 2.40
C HIS A 267 -11.57 16.52 2.93
N GLY A 268 -10.66 17.01 2.08
CA GLY A 268 -9.28 17.29 2.50
C GLY A 268 -8.56 16.05 3.02
N THR A 269 -8.84 14.85 2.49
CA THR A 269 -8.26 13.59 2.97
C THR A 269 -6.74 13.57 2.94
N GLY A 270 -6.13 14.38 2.08
CA GLY A 270 -4.69 14.41 1.85
C GLY A 270 -4.21 13.28 0.92
N TRP A 271 -5.13 12.47 0.38
CA TRP A 271 -4.83 11.38 -0.54
C TRP A 271 -4.61 11.88 -1.95
N CYS A 272 -3.59 11.36 -2.65
CA CYS A 272 -3.37 11.68 -4.07
C CYS A 272 -4.51 11.18 -4.97
N THR A 273 -5.31 10.22 -4.50
CA THR A 273 -6.51 9.67 -5.17
C THR A 273 -7.61 10.71 -5.42
N VAL A 274 -7.52 11.91 -4.82
CA VAL A 274 -8.38 13.05 -5.19
C VAL A 274 -8.05 13.58 -6.59
N GLY A 275 -6.84 13.28 -7.10
CA GLY A 275 -6.41 13.50 -8.48
C GLY A 275 -6.98 12.44 -9.42
N GLU A 276 -7.50 12.88 -10.57
CA GLU A 276 -8.21 12.03 -11.52
C GLU A 276 -7.32 10.93 -12.12
N SER A 277 -6.15 11.30 -12.63
CA SER A 277 -5.15 10.37 -13.16
C SER A 277 -4.73 9.34 -12.13
N THR A 278 -4.47 9.79 -10.89
CA THR A 278 -4.08 8.89 -9.81
C THR A 278 -5.20 7.90 -9.46
N ALA A 279 -6.46 8.35 -9.39
CA ALA A 279 -7.60 7.47 -9.15
C ALA A 279 -7.77 6.44 -10.27
N GLN A 280 -7.64 6.87 -11.52
CA GLN A 280 -7.70 5.98 -12.68
C GLN A 280 -6.61 4.91 -12.61
N THR A 281 -5.34 5.29 -12.44
CA THR A 281 -4.22 4.34 -12.36
C THR A 281 -4.36 3.36 -11.19
N GLN A 282 -4.91 3.82 -10.06
CA GLN A 282 -5.16 2.93 -8.92
C GLN A 282 -6.26 1.91 -9.22
N LEU A 283 -7.35 2.32 -9.88
CA LEU A 283 -8.42 1.40 -10.28
C LEU A 283 -8.01 0.49 -11.45
N GLU A 284 -7.02 0.86 -12.26
CA GLU A 284 -6.45 -0.05 -13.27
C GLU A 284 -5.69 -1.22 -12.62
N THR A 285 -5.07 -0.99 -11.47
CA THR A 285 -4.21 -1.99 -10.79
C THR A 285 -4.95 -2.84 -9.75
N GLY A 286 -6.06 -2.37 -9.20
CA GLY A 286 -6.91 -3.17 -8.32
C GLY A 286 -8.14 -2.42 -7.80
N ASP A 287 -8.94 -3.12 -6.98
CA ASP A 287 -10.09 -2.52 -6.29
C ASP A 287 -9.64 -1.42 -5.31
N PHE A 288 -10.54 -0.47 -5.05
CA PHE A 288 -10.32 0.58 -4.07
C PHE A 288 -11.46 0.60 -3.06
N HIS A 289 -11.17 0.35 -1.79
CA HIS A 289 -12.16 0.37 -0.72
C HIS A 289 -12.04 1.64 0.09
N VAL A 290 -13.15 2.31 0.38
CA VAL A 290 -13.18 3.48 1.26
C VAL A 290 -14.24 3.28 2.34
N TYR A 291 -13.85 3.50 3.58
CA TYR A 291 -14.80 3.57 4.69
C TYR A 291 -15.29 5.00 4.87
N TYR A 292 -16.60 5.18 4.86
CA TYR A 292 -17.25 6.46 5.11
C TYR A 292 -18.05 6.41 6.41
N SER A 293 -17.75 7.31 7.35
CA SER A 293 -18.60 7.53 8.52
C SER A 293 -19.84 8.35 8.16
N LEU A 294 -20.87 8.23 9.00
CA LEU A 294 -22.13 8.96 8.83
C LEU A 294 -21.93 10.47 9.02
N ASP A 295 -22.51 11.25 8.12
CA ASP A 295 -22.68 12.70 8.24
C ASP A 295 -23.83 13.07 9.20
N GLU A 296 -24.09 14.37 9.35
CA GLU A 296 -25.15 14.90 10.21
C GLU A 296 -26.56 14.46 9.76
N ASP A 297 -26.73 14.15 8.48
CA ASP A 297 -27.97 13.62 7.90
C ASP A 297 -28.06 12.08 8.02
N GLY A 298 -27.05 11.43 8.62
CA GLY A 298 -26.99 9.99 8.81
C GLY A 298 -26.62 9.20 7.56
N LYS A 299 -25.95 9.81 6.57
CA LYS A 299 -25.48 9.15 5.34
C LYS A 299 -23.97 8.90 5.39
N PRO A 300 -23.48 7.75 4.90
CA PRO A 300 -22.05 7.43 4.90
C PRO A 300 -21.32 8.21 3.80
N THR A 301 -20.94 9.46 4.08
CA THR A 301 -20.33 10.38 3.10
C THR A 301 -18.99 10.95 3.58
N ILE A 302 -18.59 10.73 4.82
CA ILE A 302 -17.35 11.29 5.38
C ILE A 302 -16.22 10.23 5.26
N PRO A 303 -15.26 10.36 4.34
CA PRO A 303 -14.19 9.37 4.18
C PRO A 303 -13.26 9.35 5.39
N ARG A 304 -12.81 8.15 5.79
CA ARG A 304 -11.99 7.94 7.00
C ARG A 304 -10.72 7.16 6.74
N VAL A 305 -10.82 6.14 5.91
CA VAL A 305 -9.71 5.26 5.53
C VAL A 305 -9.97 4.69 4.15
N ALA A 306 -8.90 4.53 3.39
CA ALA A 306 -8.90 3.80 2.13
C ALA A 306 -7.99 2.58 2.22
N ILE A 307 -8.39 1.49 1.55
CA ILE A 307 -7.57 0.31 1.27
C ILE A 307 -7.44 0.21 -0.25
N ARG A 308 -6.23 0.35 -0.76
CA ARG A 308 -5.89 0.17 -2.17
C ARG A 308 -5.45 -1.27 -2.38
N MET A 309 -6.06 -1.95 -3.35
CA MET A 309 -5.65 -3.27 -3.80
C MET A 309 -4.75 -3.14 -5.04
N GLU A 310 -3.87 -4.11 -5.23
CA GLU A 310 -3.04 -4.26 -6.43
C GLU A 310 -2.90 -5.75 -6.73
N GLU A 311 -3.29 -6.16 -7.94
CA GLU A 311 -3.28 -7.57 -8.37
C GLU A 311 -3.95 -8.53 -7.36
N GLY A 312 -5.03 -8.07 -6.71
CA GLY A 312 -5.80 -8.86 -5.74
C GLY A 312 -5.22 -8.93 -4.33
N SER A 313 -4.11 -8.24 -4.05
CA SER A 313 -3.49 -8.13 -2.71
C SER A 313 -3.60 -6.71 -2.16
N ILE A 314 -3.54 -6.55 -0.84
CA ILE A 314 -3.54 -5.24 -0.20
C ILE A 314 -2.21 -4.55 -0.50
N ALA A 315 -2.28 -3.46 -1.25
CA ALA A 315 -1.11 -2.66 -1.55
C ALA A 315 -0.87 -1.60 -0.47
N GLU A 316 -1.96 -0.99 0.03
CA GLU A 316 -1.82 0.10 1.00
C GLU A 316 -3.09 0.40 1.79
N VAL A 317 -2.93 0.79 3.05
CA VAL A 317 -3.99 1.34 3.91
C VAL A 317 -3.62 2.77 4.30
N ARG A 318 -4.50 3.73 3.99
CA ARG A 318 -4.29 5.17 4.26
C ARG A 318 -5.45 5.76 5.03
N GLY A 319 -5.17 6.45 6.13
CA GLY A 319 -6.16 7.21 6.88
C GLY A 319 -6.16 8.70 6.55
N VAL A 320 -7.07 9.45 7.20
CA VAL A 320 -7.25 10.90 6.99
C VAL A 320 -6.50 11.79 7.99
N ALA A 321 -5.82 11.19 8.98
CA ALA A 321 -5.03 11.91 9.99
C ALA A 321 -3.72 12.46 9.38
N PRO A 322 -2.93 13.28 10.13
CA PRO A 322 -1.64 13.80 9.64
C PRO A 322 -0.75 12.68 9.10
N GLU A 323 -0.05 12.97 7.99
CA GLU A 323 0.77 11.99 7.26
C GLU A 323 -0.01 10.78 6.74
N GLN A 324 -1.32 10.93 6.54
CA GLN A 324 -2.23 9.86 6.10
C GLN A 324 -2.31 8.68 7.08
N ASN A 325 -2.00 8.93 8.36
CA ASN A 325 -2.19 7.93 9.40
C ASN A 325 -3.68 7.64 9.64
N LEU A 326 -3.96 6.47 10.21
CA LEU A 326 -5.29 6.16 10.72
C LEU A 326 -5.65 7.10 11.86
N ASP A 327 -6.88 7.59 11.86
CA ASP A 327 -7.40 8.29 13.03
C ASP A 327 -7.65 7.28 14.18
N PRO A 328 -7.60 7.73 15.45
CA PRO A 328 -7.57 6.81 16.59
C PRO A 328 -8.89 6.06 16.85
N TYR A 329 -9.98 6.39 16.13
CA TYR A 329 -11.29 5.80 16.38
C TYR A 329 -11.66 4.67 15.40
N ILE A 330 -10.91 4.51 14.30
CA ILE A 330 -11.27 3.56 13.23
C ILE A 330 -10.40 2.31 13.17
N THR A 331 -9.36 2.19 14.01
CA THR A 331 -8.41 1.07 13.95
C THR A 331 -9.10 -0.29 13.99
N SER A 332 -10.13 -0.47 14.82
CA SER A 332 -10.88 -1.72 14.89
C SER A 332 -11.68 -2.03 13.62
N ILE A 333 -12.20 -1.00 12.94
CA ILE A 333 -12.96 -1.13 11.69
C ILE A 333 -12.02 -1.55 10.56
N VAL A 334 -10.81 -0.99 10.54
CA VAL A 334 -9.76 -1.38 9.59
C VAL A 334 -9.34 -2.82 9.85
N GLN A 335 -9.08 -3.18 11.11
CA GLN A 335 -8.70 -4.54 11.49
C GLN A 335 -9.75 -5.58 11.07
N GLU A 336 -11.03 -5.31 11.31
CA GLU A 336 -12.13 -6.18 10.89
C GLU A 336 -12.17 -6.33 9.37
N LYS A 337 -11.92 -5.24 8.63
CA LYS A 337 -11.86 -5.28 7.17
C LYS A 337 -10.64 -6.03 6.64
N LEU A 338 -9.48 -5.89 7.29
CA LEU A 338 -8.25 -6.61 6.94
C LEU A 338 -8.41 -8.12 7.12
N ASP A 339 -9.13 -8.55 8.14
CA ASP A 339 -9.43 -9.98 8.38
C ASP A 339 -10.31 -10.61 7.28
N GLU A 340 -10.98 -9.81 6.44
CA GLU A 340 -11.72 -10.29 5.26
C GLU A 340 -10.80 -10.62 4.06
N PHE A 341 -9.59 -10.06 4.01
CA PHE A 341 -8.64 -10.27 2.91
C PHE A 341 -7.70 -11.45 3.21
N PRO A 342 -7.40 -12.31 2.21
CA PRO A 342 -6.51 -13.46 2.41
C PRO A 342 -5.12 -13.09 2.94
N ASP A 343 -4.60 -11.92 2.55
CA ASP A 343 -3.28 -11.40 2.89
C ASP A 343 -3.29 -10.36 4.00
N GLY A 344 -4.43 -10.08 4.65
CA GLY A 344 -4.55 -9.03 5.67
C GLY A 344 -3.58 -9.17 6.85
N LYS A 345 -3.40 -10.40 7.37
CA LYS A 345 -2.43 -10.68 8.44
C LYS A 345 -0.98 -10.52 8.01
N GLU A 346 -0.68 -10.85 6.75
CA GLU A 346 0.66 -10.67 6.19
C GLU A 346 0.95 -9.17 5.99
N TYR A 347 -0.03 -8.43 5.47
CA TYR A 347 0.04 -6.97 5.33
C TYR A 347 0.33 -6.28 6.68
N GLU A 348 -0.41 -6.63 7.74
CA GLU A 348 -0.19 -6.10 9.09
C GLU A 348 1.24 -6.33 9.58
N LYS A 349 1.73 -7.55 9.39
CA LYS A 349 3.09 -7.90 9.76
C LYS A 349 4.12 -7.10 8.98
N LYS A 350 3.96 -6.94 7.65
CA LYS A 350 4.84 -6.11 6.81
C LYS A 350 4.90 -4.66 7.31
N VAL A 351 3.75 -4.08 7.66
CA VAL A 351 3.69 -2.70 8.19
C VAL A 351 4.45 -2.59 9.52
N GLU A 352 4.22 -3.51 10.45
CA GLU A 352 4.88 -3.50 11.77
C GLU A 352 6.40 -3.70 11.64
N ASP A 353 6.82 -4.66 10.83
CA ASP A 353 8.21 -4.98 10.56
C ASP A 353 8.95 -3.79 9.93
N MET A 354 8.39 -3.18 8.88
CA MET A 354 9.00 -2.04 8.20
C MET A 354 9.08 -0.79 9.08
N LYS A 355 8.07 -0.57 9.92
CA LYS A 355 8.13 0.49 10.93
C LYS A 355 9.25 0.24 11.92
N ARG A 356 9.33 -0.97 12.50
CA ARG A 356 10.36 -1.33 13.47
C ARG A 356 11.76 -1.28 12.89
N LEU A 357 11.95 -1.76 11.65
CA LEU A 357 13.24 -1.71 10.95
C LEU A 357 13.69 -0.26 10.70
N THR A 358 12.77 0.62 10.27
CA THR A 358 13.05 2.05 10.08
C THR A 358 13.43 2.74 11.40
N GLU A 359 12.74 2.41 12.49
CA GLU A 359 13.08 2.90 13.84
C GLU A 359 14.48 2.43 14.27
N LEU A 360 14.82 1.16 14.04
CA LEU A 360 16.15 0.63 14.36
C LEU A 360 17.26 1.25 13.52
N GLU A 361 17.07 1.44 12.22
CA GLU A 361 18.05 2.09 11.34
C GLU A 361 18.37 3.51 11.82
N LYS A 362 17.33 4.26 12.23
CA LYS A 362 17.49 5.59 12.82
C LYS A 362 18.27 5.54 14.14
N ARG A 363 17.87 4.66 15.07
CA ARG A 363 18.56 4.48 16.37
C ARG A 363 20.02 4.09 16.20
N GLN A 364 20.33 3.22 15.24
CA GLN A 364 21.70 2.85 14.90
C GLN A 364 22.51 4.04 14.37
N THR A 365 21.90 4.89 13.52
CA THR A 365 22.51 6.12 13.01
C THR A 365 22.79 7.12 14.13
N ASP A 366 21.89 7.21 15.11
CA ASP A 366 22.03 8.04 16.31
C ASP A 366 23.03 7.46 17.35
N GLY A 367 23.54 6.24 17.11
CA GLY A 367 24.53 5.57 17.97
C GLY A 367 23.93 4.96 19.24
N GLU A 368 22.63 4.68 19.25
CA GLU A 368 21.96 4.03 20.38
C GLU A 368 22.32 2.54 20.48
N VAL A 369 22.29 2.01 21.70
CA VAL A 369 22.52 0.58 21.98
C VAL A 369 21.23 -0.20 21.76
N PHE A 370 21.34 -1.36 21.14
CA PHE A 370 20.22 -2.29 20.90
C PHE A 370 20.08 -3.22 22.09
N ASP A 371 18.84 -3.43 22.53
CA ASP A 371 18.55 -4.48 23.51
C ASP A 371 18.43 -5.85 22.84
N VAL A 372 18.19 -6.89 23.65
CA VAL A 372 18.09 -8.27 23.13
C VAL A 372 16.91 -8.44 22.17
N GLU A 373 15.80 -7.73 22.35
CA GLU A 373 14.63 -7.85 21.48
C GLU A 373 14.86 -7.14 20.14
N ASP A 374 15.55 -6.00 20.14
CA ASP A 374 16.05 -5.33 18.93
C ASP A 374 16.99 -6.26 18.15
N LEU A 375 17.91 -6.93 18.84
CA LEU A 375 18.85 -7.87 18.25
C LEU A 375 18.15 -9.10 17.68
N LYS A 376 17.19 -9.69 18.41
CA LYS A 376 16.43 -10.84 17.93
C LYS A 376 15.66 -10.53 16.65
N PHE A 377 15.09 -9.32 16.55
CA PHE A 377 14.43 -8.82 15.35
C PHE A 377 15.43 -8.62 14.21
N LEU A 378 16.53 -7.89 14.45
CA LEU A 378 17.55 -7.62 13.42
C LEU A 378 18.22 -8.90 12.90
N TYR A 379 18.45 -9.89 13.76
CA TYR A 379 19.04 -11.19 13.41
C TYR A 379 17.99 -12.25 13.05
N GLU A 380 16.70 -11.88 13.00
CA GLU A 380 15.58 -12.75 12.59
C GLU A 380 15.49 -14.07 13.35
N THR A 381 15.91 -14.08 14.62
CA THR A 381 15.98 -15.31 15.44
C THR A 381 14.62 -15.81 15.92
N GLU A 382 13.58 -14.98 15.82
CA GLU A 382 12.20 -15.32 16.19
C GLU A 382 11.22 -15.24 14.99
N GLY A 383 11.75 -15.04 13.79
CA GLY A 383 10.96 -14.91 12.56
C GLY A 383 11.62 -13.97 11.56
N GLN A 384 11.31 -14.16 10.28
CA GLN A 384 11.80 -13.30 9.21
C GLN A 384 11.12 -11.93 9.26
N VAL A 385 11.88 -10.89 8.97
CA VAL A 385 11.36 -9.53 8.76
C VAL A 385 10.79 -9.46 7.35
N GLN A 386 9.52 -9.08 7.22
CA GLN A 386 8.81 -8.99 5.95
C GLN A 386 8.65 -7.53 5.52
N GLY A 387 8.95 -7.26 4.25
CA GLY A 387 8.69 -5.97 3.60
C GLY A 387 7.73 -6.11 2.43
N PHE A 388 7.49 -5.01 1.74
CA PHE A 388 6.69 -4.97 0.51
C PHE A 388 7.50 -5.30 -0.76
N GLY A 389 8.83 -5.44 -0.63
CA GLY A 389 9.70 -5.91 -1.70
C GLY A 389 9.72 -7.43 -1.87
N TYR A 390 10.21 -7.87 -3.03
CA TYR A 390 10.38 -9.29 -3.36
C TYR A 390 11.59 -9.93 -2.66
N ASP A 391 12.64 -9.14 -2.46
CA ASP A 391 13.88 -9.57 -1.84
C ASP A 391 13.93 -9.20 -0.37
N LYS A 392 14.84 -9.85 0.36
CA LYS A 392 15.12 -9.50 1.75
C LYS A 392 15.57 -8.04 1.83
N ASP A 393 15.04 -7.31 2.81
CA ASP A 393 15.37 -5.91 3.01
C ASP A 393 16.89 -5.72 3.23
N PRO A 394 17.57 -4.92 2.38
CA PRO A 394 19.02 -4.76 2.43
C PRO A 394 19.50 -4.15 3.76
N ARG A 395 18.67 -3.32 4.41
CA ARG A 395 18.98 -2.65 5.68
C ARG A 395 19.39 -3.63 6.76
N ILE A 396 18.78 -4.82 6.79
CA ILE A 396 19.12 -5.88 7.76
C ILE A 396 20.61 -6.21 7.66
N SER A 397 21.09 -6.49 6.46
CA SER A 397 22.49 -6.89 6.23
C SER A 397 23.47 -5.72 6.43
N GLU A 398 23.07 -4.51 6.04
CA GLU A 398 23.88 -3.30 6.23
C GLU A 398 24.08 -2.99 7.72
N MET A 399 23.00 -3.06 8.49
CA MET A 399 23.03 -2.83 9.94
C MET A 399 23.81 -3.93 10.66
N GLN A 400 23.62 -5.21 10.31
CA GLN A 400 24.44 -6.31 10.85
C GLN A 400 25.93 -6.12 10.52
N GLY A 401 26.25 -5.65 9.31
CA GLY A 401 27.62 -5.53 8.80
C GLY A 401 28.53 -4.55 9.56
N ILE A 402 27.95 -3.59 10.29
CA ILE A 402 28.69 -2.61 11.08
C ILE A 402 28.77 -2.96 12.58
N ARG A 403 28.15 -4.06 13.01
CA ARG A 403 28.06 -4.48 14.42
C ARG A 403 29.05 -5.61 14.75
N ASP A 404 29.33 -5.82 16.04
CA ASP A 404 30.05 -7.02 16.50
C ASP A 404 29.05 -8.18 16.61
N GLY A 405 28.80 -8.85 15.49
CA GLY A 405 27.84 -9.97 15.45
C GLY A 405 28.17 -11.12 16.41
N ARG A 406 29.44 -11.29 16.81
CA ARG A 406 29.78 -12.29 17.82
C ARG A 406 29.23 -11.92 19.19
N GLN A 407 29.33 -10.63 19.54
CA GLN A 407 28.75 -10.11 20.78
C GLN A 407 27.22 -10.13 20.71
N ASP A 408 26.63 -9.70 19.59
CA ASP A 408 25.18 -9.71 19.42
C ASP A 408 24.59 -11.12 19.60
N TYR A 409 25.18 -12.17 19.00
CA TYR A 409 24.74 -13.55 19.23
C TYR A 409 24.95 -14.02 20.67
N ALA A 410 26.03 -13.59 21.32
CA ALA A 410 26.25 -13.93 22.72
C ALA A 410 25.14 -13.34 23.61
N ASP A 411 24.72 -12.11 23.33
CA ASP A 411 23.63 -11.44 24.04
C ASP A 411 22.27 -12.09 23.75
N ILE A 412 21.98 -12.41 22.47
CA ILE A 412 20.74 -13.11 22.07
C ILE A 412 20.60 -14.47 22.78
N PHE A 413 21.65 -15.29 22.75
CA PHE A 413 21.62 -16.66 23.28
C PHE A 413 22.11 -16.78 24.72
N GLN A 414 22.38 -15.65 25.39
CA GLN A 414 22.81 -15.57 26.79
C GLN A 414 24.03 -16.45 27.10
N CYS A 415 24.99 -16.47 26.18
CA CYS A 415 26.27 -17.17 26.34
C CYS A 415 27.43 -16.17 26.38
N LYS A 416 28.65 -16.67 26.58
CA LYS A 416 29.84 -15.81 26.49
C LYS A 416 30.22 -15.59 25.05
N ARG A 417 30.86 -14.44 24.77
CA ARG A 417 31.36 -14.08 23.44
C ARG A 417 32.31 -15.13 22.87
N GLU A 418 33.16 -15.74 23.70
CA GLU A 418 34.07 -16.83 23.31
C GLU A 418 33.40 -18.17 23.03
N GLU A 419 32.15 -18.37 23.44
CA GLU A 419 31.35 -19.57 23.19
C GLU A 419 30.62 -19.49 21.83
N VAL A 420 30.73 -18.35 21.13
CA VAL A 420 30.20 -18.13 19.79
C VAL A 420 31.31 -18.31 18.75
N ALA A 421 31.17 -19.26 17.84
CA ALA A 421 32.02 -19.45 16.68
C ALA A 421 31.40 -18.79 15.43
N ILE A 422 32.22 -18.16 14.59
CA ILE A 422 31.78 -17.48 13.35
C ILE A 422 32.27 -18.21 12.10
N THR A 423 33.40 -18.92 12.21
CA THR A 423 33.99 -19.74 11.14
C THR A 423 34.16 -21.17 11.61
N GLN A 424 34.28 -22.10 10.67
CA GLN A 424 34.40 -23.54 11.00
C GLN A 424 35.67 -23.85 11.80
N ASP A 425 36.78 -23.15 11.54
CA ASP A 425 38.04 -23.34 12.26
C ASP A 425 37.98 -22.90 13.74
N GLU A 426 36.96 -22.12 14.11
CA GLU A 426 36.71 -21.70 15.50
C GLU A 426 35.88 -22.72 16.29
N LEU A 427 35.33 -23.74 15.64
CA LEU A 427 34.58 -24.80 16.32
C LEU A 427 35.49 -25.52 17.31
N SER A 428 35.03 -25.61 18.55
CA SER A 428 35.72 -26.32 19.63
C SER A 428 34.71 -26.90 20.61
N ASP A 429 35.15 -27.76 21.52
CA ASP A 429 34.28 -28.37 22.55
C ASP A 429 33.56 -27.37 23.46
N HIS A 430 33.93 -26.09 23.43
CA HIS A 430 33.32 -25.01 24.19
C HIS A 430 32.34 -24.15 23.37
N THR A 431 32.19 -24.44 22.08
CA THR A 431 31.25 -23.71 21.22
C THR A 431 29.81 -24.08 21.57
N ILE A 432 29.00 -23.06 21.87
CA ILE A 432 27.56 -23.16 22.14
C ILE A 432 26.75 -22.68 20.94
N VAL A 433 27.23 -21.62 20.24
CA VAL A 433 26.55 -21.00 19.11
C VAL A 433 27.48 -20.96 17.90
N PHE A 434 26.98 -21.33 16.72
CA PHE A 434 27.65 -21.05 15.45
C PHE A 434 26.90 -19.93 14.70
N GLY A 435 27.47 -18.74 14.64
CA GLY A 435 26.78 -17.50 14.23
C GLY A 435 26.55 -17.31 12.72
N ARG A 436 26.82 -18.32 11.87
CA ARG A 436 26.69 -18.22 10.41
C ARG A 436 26.14 -19.50 9.81
N ASN A 437 26.13 -19.57 8.48
CA ASN A 437 25.91 -20.80 7.74
C ASN A 437 27.07 -21.78 8.01
N LEU A 438 26.74 -22.98 8.47
CA LEU A 438 27.69 -24.07 8.66
C LEU A 438 27.60 -25.01 7.44
N ASP A 439 28.56 -24.85 6.52
CA ASP A 439 28.63 -25.64 5.29
C ASP A 439 29.61 -26.81 5.42
N LEU A 440 29.08 -28.02 5.64
CA LEU A 440 29.86 -29.26 5.72
C LEU A 440 29.64 -30.15 4.50
N ARG A 441 29.23 -29.58 3.36
CA ARG A 441 29.01 -30.35 2.14
C ARG A 441 30.29 -31.05 1.72
N ASN A 442 30.20 -32.36 1.49
CA ASN A 442 31.32 -33.24 1.18
C ASN A 442 32.49 -33.18 2.20
N SER A 443 32.25 -32.67 3.41
CA SER A 443 33.27 -32.53 4.43
C SER A 443 33.69 -33.89 4.99
N GLN A 444 34.95 -33.95 5.46
CA GLN A 444 35.49 -35.08 6.23
C GLN A 444 35.23 -34.94 7.73
N THR A 445 34.54 -33.88 8.17
CA THR A 445 34.13 -33.68 9.56
C THR A 445 33.26 -34.85 10.01
N GLN A 446 33.66 -35.50 11.10
CA GLN A 446 32.96 -36.68 11.63
C GLN A 446 32.07 -36.35 12.83
N GLU A 447 32.36 -35.25 13.54
CA GLU A 447 31.69 -34.85 14.77
C GLU A 447 31.62 -33.31 14.84
N LEU A 448 30.57 -32.80 15.49
CA LEU A 448 30.41 -31.40 15.87
C LEU A 448 30.56 -31.27 17.39
N PRO A 449 30.86 -30.08 17.93
CA PRO A 449 30.97 -29.88 19.37
C PRO A 449 29.71 -30.34 20.11
N ALA A 450 29.88 -31.18 21.13
CA ALA A 450 28.75 -31.74 21.88
C ALA A 450 27.90 -30.67 22.59
N GLY A 451 28.51 -29.53 22.94
CA GLY A 451 27.85 -28.38 23.56
C GLY A 451 27.15 -27.42 22.58
N LEU A 452 27.23 -27.66 21.27
CA LEU A 452 26.62 -26.80 20.26
C LEU A 452 25.09 -26.94 20.35
N THR A 453 24.43 -25.83 20.68
CA THR A 453 22.97 -25.78 20.88
C THR A 453 22.25 -24.97 19.81
N HIS A 454 22.96 -24.05 19.13
CA HIS A 454 22.40 -23.13 18.15
C HIS A 454 23.32 -22.98 16.92
N ILE A 455 22.72 -22.97 15.73
CA ILE A 455 23.35 -22.50 14.50
C ILE A 455 22.50 -21.36 13.98
N SER A 456 23.01 -20.13 13.96
CA SER A 456 22.22 -18.95 13.57
C SER A 456 21.90 -18.91 12.07
N GLY A 457 22.74 -19.53 11.24
CA GLY A 457 22.50 -19.67 9.80
C GLY A 457 21.96 -21.04 9.41
N GLY A 458 22.08 -21.37 8.12
CA GLY A 458 21.75 -22.70 7.60
C GLY A 458 22.84 -23.74 7.84
N LEU A 459 22.43 -25.00 7.91
CA LEU A 459 23.30 -26.16 8.05
C LEU A 459 23.22 -27.02 6.77
N TYR A 460 24.34 -27.12 6.06
CA TYR A 460 24.44 -27.83 4.78
C TYR A 460 25.30 -29.08 4.96
N LEU A 461 24.69 -30.26 4.85
CA LEU A 461 25.32 -31.56 5.13
C LEU A 461 25.34 -32.50 3.92
N GLU A 462 25.09 -31.98 2.73
CA GLU A 462 24.98 -32.79 1.52
C GLU A 462 26.30 -33.54 1.25
N GLY A 463 26.22 -34.88 1.17
CA GLY A 463 27.41 -35.75 1.03
C GLY A 463 28.40 -35.75 2.22
N SER A 464 28.02 -35.19 3.37
CA SER A 464 28.85 -35.16 4.58
C SER A 464 29.09 -36.55 5.19
N GLN A 465 30.25 -36.73 5.85
CA GLN A 465 30.59 -37.92 6.63
C GLN A 465 30.09 -37.87 8.09
N LEU A 466 29.39 -36.80 8.46
CA LEU A 466 28.79 -36.64 9.79
C LEU A 466 27.73 -37.72 10.04
N LYS A 467 27.83 -38.41 11.18
CA LYS A 467 26.93 -39.53 11.53
C LYS A 467 25.81 -39.13 12.50
N GLU A 468 26.05 -38.10 13.30
CA GLU A 468 25.12 -37.58 14.29
C GLU A 468 25.27 -36.06 14.42
N LEU A 469 24.16 -35.41 14.76
CA LEU A 469 24.16 -34.01 15.19
C LEU A 469 24.25 -33.97 16.73
N PRO A 470 24.79 -32.88 17.31
CA PRO A 470 24.87 -32.74 18.76
C PRO A 470 23.50 -32.90 19.40
N ALA A 471 23.38 -33.74 20.44
CA ALA A 471 22.11 -34.01 21.09
C ALA A 471 21.46 -32.76 21.71
N GLY A 472 22.28 -31.76 22.06
CA GLY A 472 21.84 -30.46 22.57
C GLY A 472 21.45 -29.44 21.50
N LEU A 473 21.59 -29.75 20.20
CA LEU A 473 21.21 -28.83 19.13
C LEU A 473 19.69 -28.64 19.11
N THR A 474 19.24 -27.45 19.48
CA THR A 474 17.81 -27.13 19.61
C THR A 474 17.30 -26.20 18.50
N HIS A 475 18.19 -25.46 17.85
CA HIS A 475 17.81 -24.38 16.95
C HIS A 475 18.75 -24.25 15.74
N ILE A 476 18.17 -24.12 14.55
CA ILE A 476 18.86 -23.75 13.32
C ILE A 476 18.13 -22.55 12.72
N GLY A 477 18.75 -21.38 12.67
CA GLY A 477 18.10 -20.15 12.21
C GLY A 477 17.89 -20.10 10.69
N GLY A 478 18.72 -20.81 9.93
CA GLY A 478 18.54 -20.99 8.47
C GLY A 478 17.94 -22.34 8.09
N GLY A 479 18.18 -22.77 6.84
CA GLY A 479 17.71 -24.07 6.36
C GLY A 479 18.62 -25.23 6.78
N LEU A 480 18.07 -26.45 6.77
CA LEU A 480 18.78 -27.70 7.03
C LEU A 480 18.70 -28.59 5.79
N TYR A 481 19.84 -28.88 5.17
CA TYR A 481 19.93 -29.63 3.91
C TYR A 481 20.75 -30.90 4.08
N LEU A 482 20.13 -32.07 3.88
CA LEU A 482 20.70 -33.37 4.25
C LEU A 482 20.84 -34.37 3.08
N GLU A 483 20.64 -33.94 1.83
CA GLU A 483 20.65 -34.84 0.66
C GLU A 483 21.94 -35.67 0.61
N GLY A 484 21.82 -37.00 0.59
CA GLY A 484 22.97 -37.91 0.53
C GLY A 484 23.87 -37.94 1.77
N SER A 485 23.44 -37.35 2.90
CA SER A 485 24.14 -37.47 4.18
C SER A 485 24.03 -38.87 4.80
N GLN A 486 24.89 -39.20 5.76
CA GLN A 486 24.83 -40.46 6.53
C GLN A 486 23.98 -40.36 7.81
N LEU A 487 23.32 -39.23 8.04
CA LEU A 487 22.47 -39.02 9.20
C LEU A 487 21.25 -39.93 9.16
N LYS A 488 20.93 -40.53 10.31
CA LYS A 488 19.78 -41.41 10.49
C LYS A 488 18.70 -40.82 11.39
N GLU A 489 19.07 -39.84 12.21
CA GLU A 489 18.18 -39.16 13.13
C GLU A 489 18.54 -37.67 13.23
N LEU A 490 17.52 -36.87 13.55
CA LEU A 490 17.68 -35.49 13.97
C LEU A 490 17.70 -35.45 15.52
N PRO A 491 18.37 -34.45 16.14
CA PRO A 491 18.39 -34.33 17.60
C PRO A 491 16.97 -34.22 18.16
N ALA A 492 16.67 -35.02 19.20
CA ALA A 492 15.34 -35.02 19.82
C ALA A 492 14.94 -33.64 20.40
N GLY A 493 15.93 -32.80 20.75
CA GLY A 493 15.74 -31.44 21.26
C GLY A 493 15.59 -30.37 20.17
N LEU A 494 15.71 -30.70 18.88
CA LEU A 494 15.56 -29.74 17.79
C LEU A 494 14.09 -29.30 17.67
N THR A 495 13.81 -28.06 18.04
CA THR A 495 12.45 -27.50 18.09
C THR A 495 12.15 -26.51 16.97
N HIS A 496 13.19 -25.91 16.37
CA HIS A 496 13.04 -24.82 15.41
C HIS A 496 14.03 -24.89 14.25
N ILE A 497 13.51 -24.70 13.04
CA ILE A 497 14.29 -24.45 11.81
C ILE A 497 13.73 -23.17 11.16
N GLY A 498 14.50 -22.09 11.12
CA GLY A 498 14.03 -20.80 10.60
C GLY A 498 13.97 -20.73 9.07
N GLY A 499 14.69 -21.61 8.37
CA GLY A 499 14.64 -21.75 6.91
C GLY A 499 13.93 -23.03 6.43
N GLY A 500 14.27 -23.46 5.21
CA GLY A 500 13.73 -24.70 4.65
C GLY A 500 14.39 -25.96 5.22
N LEU A 501 13.64 -27.05 5.27
CA LEU A 501 14.14 -28.37 5.66
C LEU A 501 14.10 -29.30 4.44
N ASP A 502 15.25 -29.75 3.98
CA ASP A 502 15.39 -30.68 2.86
C ASP A 502 15.91 -32.04 3.33
N LEU A 503 15.00 -33.02 3.31
CA LEU A 503 15.23 -34.41 3.64
C LEU A 503 15.05 -35.33 2.41
N GLN A 504 15.13 -34.77 1.20
CA GLN A 504 15.04 -35.54 -0.03
C GLN A 504 16.07 -36.68 -0.01
N ASP A 505 15.59 -37.88 -0.36
CA ASP A 505 16.41 -39.10 -0.48
C ASP A 505 17.27 -39.41 0.78
N SER A 506 16.89 -38.90 1.95
CA SER A 506 17.61 -39.08 3.22
C SER A 506 17.27 -40.41 3.93
N GLN A 507 18.09 -40.79 4.91
CA GLN A 507 17.85 -41.96 5.77
C GLN A 507 17.08 -41.63 7.05
N ILE A 508 16.61 -40.38 7.18
CA ILE A 508 15.80 -39.94 8.32
C ILE A 508 14.43 -40.61 8.25
N GLN A 509 14.03 -41.24 9.36
CA GLN A 509 12.76 -41.94 9.47
C GLN A 509 11.70 -41.15 10.24
N GLU A 510 12.12 -40.23 11.11
CA GLU A 510 11.24 -39.46 11.99
C GLU A 510 11.75 -38.02 12.14
N LEU A 511 10.82 -37.08 12.23
CA LEU A 511 11.11 -35.71 12.66
C LEU A 511 11.08 -35.64 14.20
N PRO A 512 11.86 -34.76 14.84
CA PRO A 512 11.85 -34.62 16.29
C PRO A 512 10.45 -34.27 16.81
N ALA A 513 10.01 -34.96 17.87
CA ALA A 513 8.69 -34.75 18.46
C ALA A 513 8.45 -33.30 18.95
N GLY A 514 9.52 -32.59 19.31
CA GLY A 514 9.49 -31.19 19.74
C GLY A 514 9.58 -30.17 18.60
N LEU A 515 9.70 -30.58 17.34
CA LEU A 515 9.77 -29.67 16.20
C LEU A 515 8.41 -29.02 15.95
N THR A 516 8.30 -27.73 16.24
CA THR A 516 7.03 -26.99 16.14
C THR A 516 6.98 -26.02 14.96
N HIS A 517 8.13 -25.64 14.41
CA HIS A 517 8.24 -24.57 13.41
C HIS A 517 9.28 -24.87 12.33
N ILE A 518 8.89 -24.69 11.07
CA ILE A 518 9.76 -24.63 9.89
C ILE A 518 9.44 -23.33 9.14
N GLY A 519 10.35 -22.36 9.13
CA GLY A 519 10.09 -21.04 8.55
C GLY A 519 10.09 -21.03 7.01
N GLY A 520 10.74 -22.01 6.38
CA GLY A 520 10.80 -22.15 4.92
C GLY A 520 10.03 -23.33 4.36
N SER A 521 10.45 -23.79 3.18
CA SER A 521 9.85 -24.96 2.52
C SER A 521 10.31 -26.28 3.15
N LEU A 522 9.45 -27.29 3.14
CA LEU A 522 9.77 -28.65 3.57
C LEU A 522 9.75 -29.60 2.38
N ALA A 523 10.90 -30.21 2.08
CA ALA A 523 11.07 -31.19 1.03
C ALA A 523 11.28 -32.59 1.61
N LEU A 524 10.32 -33.49 1.36
CA LEU A 524 10.30 -34.88 1.83
C LEU A 524 10.22 -35.89 0.68
N ARG A 525 10.67 -35.48 -0.51
CA ARG A 525 10.61 -36.30 -1.72
C ARG A 525 11.35 -37.62 -1.50
N ASN A 526 10.66 -38.74 -1.77
CA ASN A 526 11.14 -40.11 -1.54
C ASN A 526 11.68 -40.39 -0.12
N SER A 527 11.30 -39.59 0.88
CA SER A 527 11.76 -39.80 2.26
C SER A 527 11.08 -41.02 2.92
N GLN A 528 11.67 -41.50 4.01
CA GLN A 528 11.13 -42.61 4.80
C GLN A 528 10.20 -42.16 5.93
N ILE A 529 9.92 -40.85 6.03
CA ILE A 529 9.05 -40.27 7.05
C ILE A 529 7.61 -40.71 6.82
N GLN A 530 6.98 -41.19 7.90
CA GLN A 530 5.61 -41.72 7.88
C GLN A 530 4.59 -40.82 8.58
N GLU A 531 5.06 -39.96 9.49
CA GLU A 531 4.21 -39.04 10.26
C GLU A 531 4.95 -37.73 10.58
N PHE A 532 4.16 -36.66 10.77
CA PHE A 532 4.66 -35.40 11.29
C PHE A 532 4.58 -35.38 12.82
N PRO A 533 5.43 -34.58 13.50
CA PRO A 533 5.30 -34.40 14.92
C PRO A 533 4.02 -33.62 15.25
N ALA A 534 3.31 -34.03 16.30
CA ALA A 534 2.00 -33.47 16.66
C ALA A 534 2.05 -31.96 16.97
N GLY A 535 3.21 -31.44 17.37
CA GLY A 535 3.42 -30.02 17.65
C GLY A 535 3.76 -29.15 16.44
N LEU A 536 3.92 -29.71 15.24
CA LEU A 536 4.24 -28.95 14.03
C LEU A 536 3.00 -28.19 13.54
N THR A 537 2.94 -26.90 13.86
CA THR A 537 1.78 -26.05 13.54
C THR A 537 2.06 -25.03 12.45
N HIS A 538 3.32 -24.84 12.05
CA HIS A 538 3.70 -23.81 11.08
C HIS A 538 4.76 -24.28 10.08
N ILE A 539 4.47 -24.08 8.79
CA ILE A 539 5.39 -24.23 7.66
C ILE A 539 5.26 -22.99 6.79
N GLY A 540 6.28 -22.13 6.78
CA GLY A 540 6.21 -20.82 6.11
C GLY A 540 6.31 -20.90 4.58
N GLY A 541 6.92 -21.96 4.03
CA GLY A 541 7.09 -22.16 2.60
C GLY A 541 6.20 -23.23 1.98
N GLY A 542 6.68 -23.85 0.90
CA GLY A 542 6.01 -24.95 0.21
C GLY A 542 6.24 -26.32 0.87
N LEU A 543 5.33 -27.25 0.62
CA LEU A 543 5.41 -28.65 1.00
C LEU A 543 5.61 -29.53 -0.23
N TYR A 544 6.76 -30.18 -0.33
CA TYR A 544 7.11 -31.06 -1.46
C TYR A 544 7.15 -32.52 -1.00
N LEU A 545 6.04 -33.23 -1.22
CA LEU A 545 5.79 -34.56 -0.66
C LEU A 545 5.74 -35.66 -1.72
N GLU A 546 6.30 -35.40 -2.90
CA GLU A 546 6.30 -36.33 -4.04
C GLU A 546 6.90 -37.70 -3.66
N GLY A 547 6.14 -38.77 -3.85
CA GLY A 547 6.58 -40.14 -3.54
C GLY A 547 6.82 -40.44 -2.06
N SER A 548 6.41 -39.56 -1.14
CA SER A 548 6.52 -39.78 0.31
C SER A 548 5.59 -40.89 0.82
N GLN A 549 5.93 -41.47 1.98
CA GLN A 549 5.14 -42.49 2.68
C GLN A 549 4.15 -41.90 3.71
N LEU A 550 4.01 -40.57 3.73
CA LEU A 550 3.08 -39.86 4.61
C LEU A 550 1.62 -40.21 4.29
N LYS A 551 0.81 -40.37 5.34
CA LYS A 551 -0.63 -40.65 5.22
C LYS A 551 -1.51 -39.41 5.40
N GLY A 552 -0.99 -38.38 6.05
CA GLY A 552 -1.68 -37.11 6.32
C GLY A 552 -0.69 -35.99 6.66
N LEU A 553 -1.21 -34.77 6.75
CA LEU A 553 -0.51 -33.58 7.24
C LEU A 553 -0.85 -33.32 8.73
N PRO A 554 -0.13 -32.43 9.44
CA PRO A 554 -0.47 -32.08 10.83
C PRO A 554 -1.88 -31.47 10.94
N GLU A 555 -2.69 -31.91 11.91
CA GLU A 555 -4.07 -31.41 12.08
C GLU A 555 -4.14 -29.90 12.36
N GLY A 556 -3.13 -29.33 13.02
CA GLY A 556 -3.05 -27.91 13.36
C GLY A 556 -2.62 -26.99 12.20
N LEU A 557 -2.32 -27.54 11.02
CA LEU A 557 -1.87 -26.75 9.88
C LEU A 557 -3.08 -26.09 9.19
N THR A 558 -3.23 -24.78 9.38
CA THR A 558 -4.35 -23.99 8.83
C THR A 558 -4.01 -23.23 7.55
N HIS A 559 -2.72 -23.04 7.28
CA HIS A 559 -2.18 -22.26 6.17
C HIS A 559 -0.88 -22.89 5.65
N ILE A 560 -0.68 -22.84 4.32
CA ILE A 560 0.58 -23.18 3.65
C ILE A 560 0.95 -21.98 2.78
N GLY A 561 2.06 -21.30 3.10
CA GLY A 561 2.45 -20.08 2.40
C GLY A 561 2.90 -20.31 0.96
N GLY A 562 3.42 -21.51 0.66
CA GLY A 562 3.91 -21.87 -0.67
C GLY A 562 3.09 -22.93 -1.40
N ARG A 563 3.73 -23.60 -2.36
CA ARG A 563 3.16 -24.71 -3.13
C ARG A 563 2.93 -25.94 -2.26
N LEU A 564 1.81 -26.62 -2.43
CA LEU A 564 1.57 -27.97 -1.91
C LEU A 564 1.65 -29.00 -3.04
N ASP A 565 2.74 -29.76 -3.09
CA ASP A 565 2.99 -30.78 -4.10
C ASP A 565 2.80 -32.19 -3.54
N LEU A 566 1.68 -32.83 -3.91
CA LEU A 566 1.26 -34.15 -3.45
C LEU A 566 1.38 -35.22 -4.55
N ARG A 567 2.19 -34.96 -5.58
CA ARG A 567 2.32 -35.86 -6.72
C ARG A 567 2.71 -37.27 -6.29
N ASN A 568 1.94 -38.27 -6.72
CA ASN A 568 2.16 -39.68 -6.37
C ASN A 568 2.31 -39.95 -4.85
N SER A 569 1.76 -39.09 -3.98
CA SER A 569 1.82 -39.28 -2.52
C SER A 569 0.77 -40.28 -2.02
N GLN A 570 0.98 -40.80 -0.81
CA GLN A 570 0.03 -41.68 -0.11
C GLN A 570 -0.95 -40.92 0.80
N ILE A 571 -0.93 -39.59 0.75
CA ILE A 571 -1.82 -38.74 1.55
C ILE A 571 -3.26 -38.97 1.12
N GLN A 572 -4.13 -39.22 2.11
CA GLN A 572 -5.54 -39.53 1.89
C GLN A 572 -6.48 -38.41 2.31
N GLU A 573 -6.03 -37.54 3.21
CA GLU A 573 -6.79 -36.41 3.73
C GLU A 573 -5.87 -35.22 4.02
N LEU A 574 -6.43 -34.01 3.90
CA LEU A 574 -5.81 -32.76 4.33
C LEU A 574 -6.49 -32.28 5.62
N PRO A 575 -5.82 -31.44 6.44
CA PRO A 575 -6.38 -30.95 7.69
C PRO A 575 -7.67 -30.17 7.46
N ALA A 576 -8.71 -30.42 8.25
CA ALA A 576 -10.01 -29.76 8.09
C ALA A 576 -9.92 -28.23 8.26
N GLY A 577 -8.95 -27.75 9.04
CA GLY A 577 -8.69 -26.32 9.26
C GLY A 577 -7.84 -25.64 8.17
N LEU A 578 -7.38 -26.37 7.14
CA LEU A 578 -6.62 -25.79 6.05
C LEU A 578 -7.56 -24.97 5.16
N THR A 579 -7.42 -23.64 5.23
CA THR A 579 -8.31 -22.69 4.53
C THR A 579 -7.65 -22.01 3.34
N HIS A 580 -6.31 -21.96 3.31
CA HIS A 580 -5.54 -21.22 2.32
C HIS A 580 -4.25 -21.92 1.92
N ILE A 581 -3.95 -21.91 0.62
CA ILE A 581 -2.66 -22.30 0.04
C ILE A 581 -2.16 -21.11 -0.80
N GLY A 582 -1.06 -20.47 -0.39
CA GLY A 582 -0.55 -19.26 -1.05
C GLY A 582 0.08 -19.55 -2.42
N GLY A 583 0.60 -20.76 -2.63
CA GLY A 583 1.10 -21.22 -3.92
C GLY A 583 0.15 -22.14 -4.68
N GLY A 584 0.70 -22.92 -5.61
CA GLY A 584 -0.07 -23.92 -6.34
C GLY A 584 -0.34 -25.21 -5.54
N LEU A 585 -1.39 -25.93 -5.91
CA LEU A 585 -1.75 -27.25 -5.41
C LEU A 585 -1.63 -28.29 -6.53
N ASN A 586 -0.74 -29.26 -6.38
CA ASN A 586 -0.57 -30.34 -7.36
C ASN A 586 -0.97 -31.70 -6.78
N LEU A 587 -2.05 -32.27 -7.32
CA LEU A 587 -2.63 -33.55 -6.90
C LEU A 587 -2.39 -34.70 -7.90
N GLN A 588 -1.49 -34.53 -8.88
CA GLN A 588 -1.32 -35.51 -9.95
C GLN A 588 -0.94 -36.91 -9.41
N GLY A 589 -1.77 -37.91 -9.72
CA GLY A 589 -1.57 -39.28 -9.23
C GLY A 589 -1.75 -39.49 -7.70
N SER A 590 -2.25 -38.48 -6.97
CA SER A 590 -2.47 -38.58 -5.52
C SER A 590 -3.62 -39.53 -5.15
N GLN A 591 -3.64 -39.99 -3.90
CA GLN A 591 -4.73 -40.81 -3.34
C GLN A 591 -5.84 -39.98 -2.66
N LEU A 592 -5.71 -38.65 -2.68
CA LEU A 592 -6.64 -37.71 -2.04
C LEU A 592 -8.04 -37.83 -2.67
N LYS A 593 -9.08 -37.88 -1.82
CA LYS A 593 -10.48 -38.05 -2.26
C LYS A 593 -11.28 -36.76 -2.23
N GLU A 594 -10.95 -35.89 -1.29
CA GLU A 594 -11.64 -34.63 -1.02
C GLU A 594 -10.63 -33.57 -0.57
N LEU A 595 -10.98 -32.31 -0.82
CA LEU A 595 -10.29 -31.16 -0.24
C LEU A 595 -11.08 -30.68 0.99
N PRO A 596 -10.42 -30.01 1.96
CA PRO A 596 -11.09 -29.47 3.13
C PRO A 596 -12.22 -28.52 2.74
N ALA A 597 -13.38 -28.64 3.40
CA ALA A 597 -14.54 -27.80 3.10
C ALA A 597 -14.27 -26.29 3.32
N GLY A 598 -13.34 -25.96 4.22
CA GLY A 598 -12.92 -24.59 4.50
C GLY A 598 -11.87 -24.03 3.54
N LEU A 599 -11.36 -24.80 2.57
CA LEU A 599 -10.39 -24.30 1.59
C LEU A 599 -11.07 -23.34 0.62
N THR A 600 -10.78 -22.04 0.76
CA THR A 600 -11.43 -20.98 -0.02
C THR A 600 -10.54 -20.41 -1.12
N HIS A 601 -9.21 -20.52 -0.98
CA HIS A 601 -8.25 -19.84 -1.87
C HIS A 601 -7.02 -20.71 -2.18
N ILE A 602 -6.62 -20.70 -3.45
CA ILE A 602 -5.34 -21.23 -3.94
C ILE A 602 -4.68 -20.12 -4.78
N GLY A 603 -3.54 -19.59 -4.31
CA GLY A 603 -2.90 -18.44 -4.96
C GLY A 603 -2.16 -18.78 -6.26
N GLY A 604 -1.82 -20.05 -6.49
CA GLY A 604 -1.15 -20.50 -7.72
C GLY A 604 -1.99 -21.47 -8.56
N ASP A 605 -1.30 -22.34 -9.30
CA ASP A 605 -1.95 -23.34 -10.15
C ASP A 605 -2.66 -24.43 -9.33
N LEU A 606 -3.84 -24.86 -9.76
CA LEU A 606 -4.48 -26.09 -9.28
C LEU A 606 -4.40 -27.17 -10.36
N SER A 607 -3.62 -28.23 -10.12
CA SER A 607 -3.55 -29.40 -11.00
C SER A 607 -4.23 -30.62 -10.38
N LEU A 608 -5.30 -31.06 -11.04
CA LEU A 608 -6.06 -32.28 -10.72
C LEU A 608 -5.76 -33.44 -11.68
N GLU A 609 -4.67 -33.35 -12.45
CA GLU A 609 -4.38 -34.30 -13.53
C GLU A 609 -4.34 -35.75 -13.04
N GLY A 610 -5.23 -36.60 -13.55
CA GLY A 610 -5.29 -38.01 -13.12
C GLY A 610 -5.61 -38.22 -11.63
N SER A 611 -6.12 -37.20 -10.93
CA SER A 611 -6.56 -37.30 -9.54
C SER A 611 -7.87 -38.09 -9.41
N ARG A 612 -8.17 -38.54 -8.18
CA ARG A 612 -9.43 -39.23 -7.83
C ARG A 612 -10.50 -38.30 -7.26
N LEU A 613 -10.23 -36.99 -7.25
CA LEU A 613 -11.11 -35.98 -6.73
C LEU A 613 -12.40 -35.93 -7.57
N LYS A 614 -13.56 -35.86 -6.92
CA LYS A 614 -14.88 -35.82 -7.58
C LYS A 614 -15.58 -34.48 -7.49
N GLU A 615 -15.19 -33.67 -6.51
CA GLU A 615 -15.76 -32.37 -6.20
C GLU A 615 -14.66 -31.47 -5.63
N LEU A 616 -14.76 -30.17 -5.92
CA LEU A 616 -14.01 -29.13 -5.23
C LEU A 616 -14.87 -28.58 -4.08
N PRO A 617 -14.27 -28.00 -3.02
CA PRO A 617 -15.03 -27.51 -1.89
C PRO A 617 -15.92 -26.34 -2.32
N ALA A 618 -17.15 -26.30 -1.81
CA ALA A 618 -18.13 -25.28 -2.19
C ALA A 618 -17.68 -23.84 -1.86
N GLY A 619 -16.80 -23.70 -0.86
CA GLY A 619 -16.21 -22.42 -0.46
C GLY A 619 -15.01 -21.98 -1.29
N LEU A 620 -14.51 -22.79 -2.23
CA LEU A 620 -13.41 -22.40 -3.11
C LEU A 620 -13.86 -21.30 -4.08
N THR A 621 -13.38 -20.08 -3.87
CA THR A 621 -13.78 -18.91 -4.66
C THR A 621 -12.73 -18.46 -5.66
N HIS A 622 -11.46 -18.76 -5.41
CA HIS A 622 -10.35 -18.19 -6.18
C HIS A 622 -9.23 -19.20 -6.45
N ILE A 623 -8.77 -19.24 -7.71
CA ILE A 623 -7.53 -19.88 -8.17
C ILE A 623 -6.71 -18.80 -8.88
N GLY A 624 -5.54 -18.46 -8.36
CA GLY A 624 -4.78 -17.30 -8.84
C GLY A 624 -4.17 -17.47 -10.22
N LEU A 625 -3.84 -18.71 -10.63
CA LEU A 625 -3.22 -19.00 -11.93
C LEU A 625 -4.02 -20.08 -12.69
N ASP A 626 -3.36 -21.13 -13.18
CA ASP A 626 -3.99 -22.12 -14.07
C ASP A 626 -4.82 -23.17 -13.31
N LEU A 627 -5.94 -23.60 -13.89
CA LEU A 627 -6.70 -24.77 -13.45
C LEU A 627 -6.56 -25.91 -14.48
N ASN A 628 -5.85 -26.97 -14.10
CA ASN A 628 -5.68 -28.17 -14.94
C ASN A 628 -6.57 -29.33 -14.49
N LEU A 629 -7.60 -29.63 -15.29
CA LEU A 629 -8.56 -30.72 -15.09
C LEU A 629 -8.30 -31.93 -15.98
N GLN A 630 -7.13 -32.03 -16.62
CA GLN A 630 -6.85 -33.07 -17.60
C GLN A 630 -7.02 -34.48 -17.02
N GLY A 631 -7.89 -35.29 -17.64
CA GLY A 631 -8.17 -36.65 -17.16
C GLY A 631 -8.79 -36.75 -15.76
N SER A 632 -9.29 -35.64 -15.19
CA SER A 632 -9.92 -35.62 -13.87
C SER A 632 -11.33 -36.25 -13.87
N GLN A 633 -11.80 -36.67 -12.68
CA GLN A 633 -13.15 -37.21 -12.46
C GLN A 633 -14.18 -36.14 -12.04
N LEU A 634 -13.76 -34.88 -12.02
CA LEU A 634 -14.57 -33.74 -11.64
C LEU A 634 -15.70 -33.53 -12.65
N LYS A 635 -16.95 -33.36 -12.16
CA LYS A 635 -18.15 -33.20 -13.01
C LYS A 635 -18.69 -31.78 -13.06
N GLU A 636 -18.43 -31.01 -12.02
CA GLU A 636 -18.87 -29.64 -11.84
C GLU A 636 -17.79 -28.85 -11.10
N LEU A 637 -17.74 -27.54 -11.36
CA LEU A 637 -17.00 -26.58 -10.55
C LEU A 637 -17.94 -26.00 -9.48
N PRO A 638 -17.44 -25.60 -8.31
CA PRO A 638 -18.28 -25.06 -7.27
C PRO A 638 -18.86 -23.72 -7.72
N ALA A 639 -20.14 -23.46 -7.41
CA ALA A 639 -20.82 -22.22 -7.81
C ALA A 639 -20.16 -20.95 -7.24
N GLY A 640 -19.41 -21.09 -6.15
CA GLY A 640 -18.63 -20.01 -5.55
C GLY A 640 -17.32 -19.68 -6.26
N LEU A 641 -16.84 -20.51 -7.20
CA LEU A 641 -15.59 -20.28 -7.92
C LEU A 641 -15.77 -19.15 -8.95
N THR A 642 -15.49 -17.93 -8.54
CA THR A 642 -15.70 -16.71 -9.34
C THR A 642 -14.46 -16.27 -10.10
N HIS A 643 -13.27 -16.80 -9.77
CA HIS A 643 -12.02 -16.37 -10.39
C HIS A 643 -11.05 -17.53 -10.67
N ILE A 644 -10.54 -17.58 -11.91
CA ILE A 644 -9.38 -18.34 -12.35
C ILE A 644 -8.50 -17.34 -13.11
N GLY A 645 -7.34 -16.99 -12.57
CA GLY A 645 -6.49 -15.94 -13.17
C GLY A 645 -5.79 -16.38 -14.46
N GLY A 646 -5.57 -17.68 -14.62
CA GLY A 646 -4.90 -18.28 -15.77
C GLY A 646 -5.81 -19.11 -16.68
N ASN A 647 -5.21 -20.13 -17.27
CA ASN A 647 -5.83 -21.01 -18.25
C ASN A 647 -6.64 -22.13 -17.58
N LEU A 648 -7.76 -22.49 -18.20
CA LEU A 648 -8.55 -23.68 -17.85
C LEU A 648 -8.28 -24.81 -18.86
N SER A 649 -7.60 -25.87 -18.42
CA SER A 649 -7.30 -27.04 -19.24
C SER A 649 -8.29 -28.18 -19.00
N LEU A 650 -9.05 -28.56 -20.04
CA LEU A 650 -10.17 -29.50 -19.95
C LEU A 650 -9.96 -30.85 -20.67
N GLU A 651 -8.77 -31.10 -21.22
CA GLU A 651 -8.52 -32.27 -22.07
C GLU A 651 -8.84 -33.58 -21.34
N GLY A 652 -9.79 -34.36 -21.87
CA GLY A 652 -10.20 -35.63 -21.24
C GLY A 652 -10.86 -35.49 -19.85
N SER A 653 -11.29 -34.28 -19.46
CA SER A 653 -12.07 -34.05 -18.24
C SER A 653 -13.50 -34.59 -18.35
N GLN A 654 -14.17 -34.77 -17.20
CA GLN A 654 -15.59 -35.16 -17.11
C GLN A 654 -16.54 -33.97 -16.83
N LEU A 655 -16.02 -32.75 -16.94
CA LEU A 655 -16.76 -31.53 -16.65
C LEU A 655 -17.90 -31.35 -17.66
N LYS A 656 -19.12 -31.11 -17.18
CA LYS A 656 -20.31 -31.03 -18.04
C LYS A 656 -20.67 -29.61 -18.45
N GLU A 657 -20.47 -28.68 -17.53
CA GLU A 657 -20.82 -27.27 -17.69
C GLU A 657 -19.85 -26.42 -16.87
N LEU A 658 -19.71 -25.16 -17.28
CA LEU A 658 -19.01 -24.14 -16.51
C LEU A 658 -20.05 -23.36 -15.69
N PRO A 659 -19.69 -22.88 -14.48
CA PRO A 659 -20.49 -21.92 -13.75
C PRO A 659 -20.79 -20.68 -14.62
N ALA A 660 -21.95 -20.06 -14.37
CA ALA A 660 -22.48 -18.96 -15.16
C ALA A 660 -21.73 -17.64 -14.96
#